data_AF-A0AAD7U7A8-F1
#
_entry.id   AF-A0AAD7U7A8-F1
#
_cell.length_a   1.000
_cell.length_b   1.000
_cell.length_c   1.000
_cell.angle_alpha   90.00
_cell.angle_beta   90.00
_cell.angle_gamma   90.00
#
_symmetry.space_group_name_H-M   'P 1'
#
loop_
_entity.id
_entity.type
_entity.pdbx_description
1 polymer ?
#
loop_
_entity_poly.entity_id
_entity_poly.type
_entity_poly.pdbx_seq_one_letter_code
_entity_poly.pdbx_strand_id
1 'polypeptide(L)'
;MILVPSFLVVARGLQRGGGGLQGGGCGGGARIQAMSSHVVPTEEAQAAYEALKREVTRVSTLSEIESILSYDEQVFMPPGGAPGRAKQRAVLAGVVHEYRTGPAMRAAVEGARPFLDQYEGRAAANVRLSAEEFEVESRKTQELAEREARLQSEAFETWQRARRASNFSLFAPKLREVLELRREIVNRTRPHLEAYDGALEPFERGMRSSRLDEIFGETKRRLRPILDAVLSRGQPAVRAALASNHPGWADAAKQAALAEKVARALGYDFERGRLDVSAHPFTGGSGPTDTRITTRYSVNNWLEGFAGTVHEVGHALYEQGRDMGPEAAGLPASHALSMGVHESQSLLYERMVLQSRPFWDFATPLFHEFFPHTRDATPDDFYHACNIVSPGKIRVDADELTYPFHVFLRYELERRLVSGALEVDDIPDFWAAWMRDNLGVQVDGHAADGALQDVHWSLGAIGYFPSYALGALCAAQIFAAAKRNLPTLDDDIARGNFAPLREWLRTNIHLLGSVPNSADALLTDLTGTPISPDAFIDYLQAKYLAPSSTATTFYSPLEHALGETKNGSPPPEQEEEEEEELGTTTAADIEHIVNWQPTAYHNGGSLSPEAAAEELARFRLRAGGDMSIDFRDGYRSWRLGRATGATENSSGLLGCHPAARREATMDHYDTQSALYPSLAPAERNTSRYWWRYTVAYWVSTSFMIGSVLFCVGAGFDYFSDELDASPNEIRTSATVHWPYFIGGLFFISGGYMGYFEAINLGRREDLPPRHCLYVPPIYLVVCLLRTRAAKVAPNRAPSEENNDRTELLQSTAAGKARLLDVEPDAWHSFWGYLSYMVGALFFQIGILFDILQSRHAVRPPPDASDHHVRDPPGPSRRAAIAVANATTALPALLGGALFVIGAAFAVDVNESWRPSGAFHDIAWWVSNFNFVGSLLFLEAGVFCFHGLPEAVGSTGALTVKLPYLVGSACFLCASTLELFMWRVDLHGLSFVRAINKSTRLADILREINPVNPSAALADSPEDNSGVSLNTLFFVLVCIFTYAFSLMDLVFAANLARCRHQNSLFVGSAYDIYDAMLQSLLCFAALALASVVHTVPKQRPFGMLTWILRATMFFLLVRYAWKFVISWLASKNSKC
;
A
#
# COMPACT_ATOMS: atom_id res chain seq x y z
N MET A 1 2.34 31.15 -42.44
CA MET A 1 1.33 32.20 -42.73
C MET A 1 0.62 32.52 -41.42
N ILE A 2 0.56 33.82 -41.04
CA ILE A 2 -0.50 34.48 -40.21
C ILE A 2 -0.81 33.88 -38.81
N LEU A 3 -0.89 34.60 -37.67
CA LEU A 3 -0.34 35.89 -37.17
C LEU A 3 -0.70 36.02 -35.65
N VAL A 4 -0.27 37.10 -34.98
CA VAL A 4 -0.20 37.36 -33.51
C VAL A 4 -0.30 38.91 -33.29
N PRO A 5 -0.75 39.53 -32.14
CA PRO A 5 -1.15 39.07 -30.78
C PRO A 5 -2.46 39.71 -30.18
N SER A 6 -2.68 39.56 -28.85
CA SER A 6 -3.01 40.67 -27.87
C SER A 6 -4.43 41.03 -27.33
N PHE A 7 -4.47 41.20 -25.98
CA PHE A 7 -5.11 42.25 -25.12
C PHE A 7 -6.64 42.48 -24.94
N LEU A 8 -7.12 42.27 -23.68
CA LEU A 8 -7.65 43.24 -22.68
C LEU A 8 -8.82 44.26 -22.94
N VAL A 9 -9.60 44.48 -21.86
CA VAL A 9 -10.49 45.62 -21.43
C VAL A 9 -11.97 45.73 -21.92
N VAL A 10 -12.88 45.90 -20.93
CA VAL A 10 -13.99 46.90 -20.77
C VAL A 10 -15.30 46.29 -20.21
N ALA A 11 -15.93 47.00 -19.27
CA ALA A 11 -17.15 46.62 -18.54
C ALA A 11 -18.37 47.54 -18.81
N ARG A 12 -19.53 47.18 -18.21
CA ARG A 12 -20.78 47.95 -17.90
C ARG A 12 -22.05 47.66 -18.73
N GLY A 13 -23.19 47.67 -18.03
CA GLY A 13 -24.56 47.67 -18.59
C GLY A 13 -25.60 46.86 -17.78
N LEU A 14 -25.76 47.04 -16.47
CA LEU A 14 -26.74 47.93 -15.80
C LEU A 14 -28.26 47.67 -16.07
N GLN A 15 -28.95 47.28 -14.97
CA GLN A 15 -30.28 47.73 -14.49
C GLN A 15 -31.60 47.38 -15.21
N ARG A 16 -32.47 46.66 -14.44
CA ARG A 16 -33.91 46.90 -14.09
C ARG A 16 -34.64 45.55 -13.93
N GLY A 17 -35.57 45.35 -13.00
CA GLY A 17 -36.14 46.22 -11.96
C GLY A 17 -36.67 45.40 -10.78
N GLY A 18 -37.11 46.05 -9.70
CA GLY A 18 -37.46 45.39 -8.43
C GLY A 18 -38.95 45.23 -8.15
N GLY A 19 -39.26 44.67 -6.98
CA GLY A 19 -40.60 44.53 -6.42
C GLY A 19 -40.54 43.58 -5.20
N GLY A 20 -40.59 44.13 -3.99
CA GLY A 20 -40.53 43.34 -2.76
C GLY A 20 -41.91 43.13 -2.13
N LEU A 21 -42.02 42.11 -1.27
CA LEU A 21 -43.06 41.99 -0.25
C LEU A 21 -42.49 41.19 0.93
N GLN A 22 -42.74 41.65 2.16
CA GLN A 22 -42.33 40.97 3.39
C GLN A 22 -43.34 39.88 3.77
N GLY A 23 -42.84 38.77 4.32
CA GLY A 23 -43.62 37.74 5.00
C GLY A 23 -42.70 36.96 5.93
N GLY A 24 -42.83 37.17 7.24
CA GLY A 24 -41.94 36.55 8.23
C GLY A 24 -42.35 35.10 8.55
N GLY A 25 -41.34 34.24 8.72
CA GLY A 25 -41.51 32.88 9.25
C GLY A 25 -40.20 32.41 9.86
N CYS A 26 -40.20 32.14 11.17
CA CYS A 26 -39.04 31.58 11.87
C CYS A 26 -38.95 30.07 11.63
N GLY A 27 -37.75 29.59 11.27
CA GLY A 27 -37.44 28.16 11.16
C GLY A 27 -35.93 27.99 11.00
N GLY A 28 -35.30 27.25 11.92
CA GLY A 28 -33.83 27.18 12.01
C GLY A 28 -33.16 26.56 10.78
N GLY A 29 -32.37 27.37 10.07
CA GLY A 29 -31.69 26.94 8.83
C GLY A 29 -30.59 27.90 8.37
N ALA A 30 -29.90 28.57 9.30
CA ALA A 30 -28.83 29.51 8.98
C ALA A 30 -27.77 29.58 10.11
N ARG A 31 -26.76 28.72 10.05
CA ARG A 31 -25.56 28.77 10.93
C ARG A 31 -24.22 28.68 10.17
N ILE A 32 -24.17 29.26 8.97
CA ILE A 32 -22.91 29.80 8.40
C ILE A 32 -23.21 31.18 7.80
N GLN A 33 -23.52 32.15 8.67
CA GLN A 33 -23.45 33.58 8.36
C GLN A 33 -23.39 34.37 9.66
N ALA A 34 -22.23 34.31 10.34
CA ALA A 34 -21.86 35.39 11.24
C ALA A 34 -21.77 36.67 10.40
N MET A 35 -22.50 37.71 10.80
CA MET A 35 -22.51 38.99 10.09
C MET A 35 -21.17 39.71 10.28
N SER A 36 -20.17 39.39 9.45
CA SER A 36 -19.01 40.27 9.35
C SER A 36 -19.47 41.60 8.77
N SER A 37 -19.09 42.71 9.38
CA SER A 37 -18.93 43.95 8.63
C SER A 37 -17.96 43.66 7.48
N HIS A 38 -18.44 43.63 6.24
CA HIS A 38 -17.63 43.32 5.06
C HIS A 38 -16.63 44.45 4.77
N VAL A 39 -15.58 44.51 5.58
CA VAL A 39 -14.31 45.11 5.19
C VAL A 39 -13.80 44.22 4.05
N VAL A 40 -13.77 44.75 2.83
CA VAL A 40 -13.15 44.05 1.71
C VAL A 40 -11.64 44.07 1.95
N PRO A 41 -10.93 42.94 1.85
CA PRO A 41 -9.48 42.90 1.93
C PRO A 41 -8.82 43.93 1.00
N THR A 42 -7.83 44.66 1.51
CA THR A 42 -6.97 45.45 0.61
C THR A 42 -6.24 44.48 -0.33
N GLU A 43 -5.90 44.93 -1.54
CA GLU A 43 -5.21 44.06 -2.50
C GLU A 43 -3.89 43.51 -1.93
N GLU A 44 -3.20 44.30 -1.09
CA GLU A 44 -2.00 43.91 -0.35
C GLU A 44 -2.29 42.83 0.71
N ALA A 45 -3.34 42.99 1.53
CA ALA A 45 -3.73 42.01 2.54
C ALA A 45 -4.19 40.69 1.92
N GLN A 46 -4.93 40.74 0.80
CA GLN A 46 -5.32 39.54 0.06
C GLN A 46 -4.10 38.85 -0.55
N ALA A 47 -3.17 39.59 -1.17
CA ALA A 47 -1.95 39.02 -1.74
C ALA A 47 -1.06 38.34 -0.69
N ALA A 48 -0.97 38.92 0.52
CA ALA A 48 -0.26 38.32 1.64
C ALA A 48 -0.95 37.02 2.12
N TYR A 49 -2.27 37.02 2.25
CA TYR A 49 -3.03 35.83 2.62
C TYR A 49 -2.94 34.70 1.58
N GLU A 50 -2.99 35.02 0.28
CA GLU A 50 -2.76 34.02 -0.79
C GLU A 50 -1.33 33.47 -0.80
N ALA A 51 -0.33 34.28 -0.44
CA ALA A 51 1.04 33.80 -0.26
C ALA A 51 1.12 32.80 0.91
N LEU A 52 0.46 33.08 2.04
CA LEU A 52 0.38 32.16 3.17
C LEU A 52 -0.33 30.85 2.79
N LYS A 53 -1.51 30.94 2.14
CA LYS A 53 -2.25 29.76 1.63
C LYS A 53 -1.33 28.83 0.83
N ARG A 54 -0.57 29.39 -0.12
CA ARG A 54 0.34 28.60 -0.97
C ARG A 54 1.42 27.85 -0.18
N GLU A 55 2.10 28.51 0.75
CA GLU A 55 3.18 27.84 1.51
C GLU A 55 2.61 26.82 2.51
N VAL A 56 1.46 27.11 3.13
CA VAL A 56 0.84 26.21 4.11
C VAL A 56 0.23 24.98 3.43
N THR A 57 -0.53 25.12 2.34
CA THR A 57 -1.02 23.97 1.55
C THR A 57 0.14 23.07 1.10
N ARG A 58 1.30 23.64 0.76
CA ARG A 58 2.50 22.87 0.40
C ARG A 58 3.03 22.03 1.56
N VAL A 59 3.06 22.57 2.77
CA VAL A 59 3.41 21.83 4.00
C VAL A 59 2.39 20.73 4.28
N SER A 60 1.09 21.00 4.13
CA SER A 60 0.01 20.03 4.33
C SER A 60 0.14 18.85 3.36
N THR A 61 0.31 19.09 2.05
CA THR A 61 0.51 18.02 1.07
C THR A 61 1.77 17.17 1.32
N LEU A 62 2.86 17.76 1.82
CA LEU A 62 4.05 16.97 2.22
C LEU A 62 3.77 16.12 3.48
N SER A 63 2.94 16.62 4.40
CA SER A 63 2.53 15.91 5.62
C SER A 63 1.52 14.78 5.32
N GLU A 64 0.65 14.97 4.32
CA GLU A 64 -0.24 13.94 3.77
C GLU A 64 0.55 12.76 3.18
N ILE A 65 1.67 13.02 2.48
CA ILE A 65 2.57 11.96 1.99
C ILE A 65 3.22 11.20 3.15
N GLU A 66 3.60 11.89 4.23
CA GLU A 66 4.13 11.27 5.45
C GLU A 66 3.10 10.34 6.09
N SER A 67 1.84 10.79 6.17
CA SER A 67 0.71 10.01 6.69
C SER A 67 0.44 8.75 5.88
N ILE A 68 0.61 8.78 4.55
CA ILE A 68 0.54 7.59 3.68
C ILE A 68 1.70 6.63 3.92
N LEU A 69 2.92 7.12 4.15
CA LEU A 69 4.08 6.28 4.53
C LEU A 69 3.89 5.62 5.90
N SER A 70 3.33 6.36 6.86
CA SER A 70 2.98 5.87 8.21
C SER A 70 1.84 4.84 8.17
N TYR A 71 0.84 5.03 7.29
CA TYR A 71 -0.23 4.04 7.08
C TYR A 71 0.31 2.73 6.50
N ASP A 72 1.09 2.81 5.42
CA ASP A 72 1.67 1.64 4.76
C ASP A 72 2.60 0.86 5.72
N GLU A 73 3.33 1.57 6.59
CA GLU A 73 4.25 0.99 7.59
C GLU A 73 3.54 0.05 8.58
N GLN A 74 2.27 0.32 8.88
CA GLN A 74 1.47 -0.41 9.87
C GLN A 74 0.52 -1.46 9.27
N VAL A 75 0.42 -1.53 7.93
CA VAL A 75 -0.60 -2.34 7.23
C VAL A 75 0.00 -3.25 6.14
N PHE A 76 0.85 -2.73 5.25
CA PHE A 76 1.31 -3.47 4.05
C PHE A 76 2.82 -3.67 3.97
N MET A 77 3.60 -2.87 4.70
CA MET A 77 5.05 -2.88 4.61
C MET A 77 5.62 -4.24 5.07
N PRO A 78 6.40 -4.94 4.23
CA PRO A 78 7.10 -6.16 4.64
C PRO A 78 8.07 -5.86 5.80
N PRO A 79 8.28 -6.77 6.78
CA PRO A 79 9.15 -6.52 7.93
C PRO A 79 10.57 -6.04 7.57
N GLY A 80 11.15 -6.56 6.49
CA GLY A 80 12.47 -6.12 5.98
C GLY A 80 12.50 -4.70 5.40
N GLY A 81 11.35 -4.06 5.21
CA GLY A 81 11.21 -2.70 4.67
C GLY A 81 11.46 -1.58 5.68
N ALA A 82 11.41 -1.86 6.99
CA ALA A 82 11.50 -0.86 8.05
C ALA A 82 12.74 0.08 7.94
N PRO A 83 13.97 -0.40 7.62
CA PRO A 83 15.12 0.50 7.43
C PRO A 83 14.97 1.46 6.24
N GLY A 84 14.27 1.02 5.19
CA GLY A 84 13.94 1.86 4.02
C GLY A 84 12.88 2.90 4.35
N ARG A 85 11.82 2.50 5.04
CA ARG A 85 10.73 3.38 5.50
C ARG A 85 11.22 4.44 6.48
N ALA A 86 12.02 4.06 7.47
CA ALA A 86 12.66 5.01 8.39
C ALA A 86 13.48 6.07 7.64
N LYS A 87 14.26 5.68 6.62
CA LYS A 87 15.00 6.64 5.79
C LYS A 87 14.08 7.55 4.96
N GLN A 88 12.99 7.02 4.39
CA GLN A 88 12.00 7.81 3.64
C GLN A 88 11.36 8.88 4.54
N ARG A 89 10.87 8.48 5.72
CA ARG A 89 10.23 9.37 6.70
C ARG A 89 11.21 10.41 7.25
N ALA A 90 12.45 10.03 7.56
CA ALA A 90 13.47 10.97 8.03
C ALA A 90 13.80 12.07 6.99
N VAL A 91 13.97 11.71 5.71
CA VAL A 91 14.21 12.71 4.65
C VAL A 91 13.00 13.61 4.46
N LEU A 92 11.79 13.04 4.43
CA LEU A 92 10.56 13.82 4.27
C LEU A 92 10.31 14.77 5.47
N ALA A 93 10.55 14.32 6.69
CA ALA A 93 10.44 15.15 7.90
C ALA A 93 11.41 16.34 7.87
N GLY A 94 12.65 16.14 7.41
CA GLY A 94 13.62 17.23 7.21
C GLY A 94 13.12 18.27 6.20
N VAL A 95 12.59 17.82 5.05
CA VAL A 95 12.00 18.71 4.03
C VAL A 95 10.76 19.44 4.58
N VAL A 96 9.86 18.74 5.28
CA VAL A 96 8.68 19.34 5.91
C VAL A 96 9.08 20.43 6.92
N HIS A 97 10.08 20.16 7.77
CA HIS A 97 10.57 21.15 8.73
C HIS A 97 11.21 22.36 8.05
N GLU A 98 12.00 22.17 6.98
CA GLU A 98 12.56 23.25 6.16
C GLU A 98 11.46 24.16 5.58
N TYR A 99 10.38 23.58 5.04
CA TYR A 99 9.24 24.37 4.54
C TYR A 99 8.44 25.03 5.66
N ARG A 100 8.32 24.41 6.84
CA ARG A 100 7.63 25.00 8.00
C ARG A 100 8.38 26.15 8.65
N THR A 101 9.71 26.14 8.70
CA THR A 101 10.50 27.16 9.43
C THR A 101 11.30 28.09 8.53
N GLY A 102 11.35 27.81 7.22
CA GLY A 102 12.19 28.53 6.26
C GLY A 102 11.73 29.97 5.93
N PRO A 103 12.57 30.72 5.19
CA PRO A 103 12.34 32.15 4.91
C PRO A 103 11.04 32.45 4.15
N ALA A 104 10.56 31.53 3.31
CA ALA A 104 9.31 31.71 2.56
C ALA A 104 8.09 31.68 3.49
N MET A 105 8.00 30.69 4.39
CA MET A 105 6.94 30.62 5.39
C MET A 105 7.01 31.81 6.35
N ARG A 106 8.22 32.19 6.79
CA ARG A 106 8.44 33.41 7.60
C ARG A 106 7.80 34.64 6.95
N ALA A 107 8.18 34.95 5.72
CA ALA A 107 7.71 36.14 5.01
C ALA A 107 6.19 36.10 4.78
N ALA A 108 5.63 34.91 4.52
CA ALA A 108 4.19 34.73 4.34
C ALA A 108 3.40 34.93 5.66
N VAL A 109 3.89 34.39 6.78
CA VAL A 109 3.30 34.56 8.11
C VAL A 109 3.41 36.01 8.58
N GLU A 110 4.59 36.62 8.48
CA GLU A 110 4.84 38.02 8.89
C GLU A 110 4.00 38.99 8.03
N GLY A 111 3.91 38.76 6.71
CA GLY A 111 3.09 39.56 5.80
C GLY A 111 1.58 39.40 6.00
N ALA A 112 1.11 38.20 6.37
CA ALA A 112 -0.30 37.94 6.63
C ALA A 112 -0.75 38.36 8.05
N ARG A 113 0.17 38.60 9.00
CA ARG A 113 -0.16 38.91 10.40
C ARG A 113 -1.15 40.09 10.59
N PRO A 114 -1.07 41.22 9.85
CA PRO A 114 -2.03 42.32 9.94
C PRO A 114 -3.48 41.97 9.55
N PHE A 115 -3.69 40.82 8.90
CA PHE A 115 -5.02 40.28 8.58
C PHE A 115 -5.82 39.95 9.85
N LEU A 116 -5.16 39.65 10.97
CA LEU A 116 -5.80 39.35 12.25
C LEU A 116 -6.46 40.57 12.90
N ASP A 117 -5.98 41.78 12.61
CA ASP A 117 -6.53 43.03 13.17
C ASP A 117 -7.74 43.54 12.37
N GLN A 118 -8.02 42.95 11.20
CA GLN A 118 -8.92 43.49 10.18
C GLN A 118 -10.04 42.52 9.76
N TYR A 119 -9.87 41.21 9.98
CA TYR A 119 -10.79 40.17 9.51
C TYR A 119 -10.98 39.06 10.56
N GLU A 120 -12.10 38.36 10.48
CA GLU A 120 -12.48 37.26 11.38
C GLU A 120 -12.77 35.96 10.60
N GLY A 121 -13.19 34.90 11.31
CA GLY A 121 -13.62 33.64 10.70
C GLY A 121 -12.48 32.79 10.13
N ARG A 122 -12.76 31.99 9.07
CA ARG A 122 -11.83 30.97 8.59
C ARG A 122 -10.47 31.53 8.14
N ALA A 123 -10.45 32.68 7.47
CA ALA A 123 -9.20 33.28 6.99
C ALA A 123 -8.33 33.78 8.15
N ALA A 124 -8.92 34.43 9.16
CA ALA A 124 -8.22 34.81 10.38
C ALA A 124 -7.72 33.58 11.16
N ALA A 125 -8.53 32.52 11.26
CA ALA A 125 -8.10 31.27 11.88
C ALA A 125 -6.90 30.63 11.15
N ASN A 126 -6.89 30.63 9.81
CA ASN A 126 -5.72 30.18 9.04
C ASN A 126 -4.46 30.96 9.37
N VAL A 127 -4.52 32.31 9.37
CA VAL A 127 -3.38 33.16 9.72
C VAL A 127 -2.91 32.92 11.15
N ARG A 128 -3.85 32.86 12.11
CA ARG A 128 -3.55 32.64 13.53
C ARG A 128 -2.83 31.32 13.75
N LEU A 129 -3.39 30.22 13.22
CA LEU A 129 -2.85 28.87 13.39
C LEU A 129 -1.49 28.70 12.71
N SER A 130 -1.31 29.25 11.51
CA SER A 130 -0.01 29.23 10.82
C SER A 130 1.06 30.04 11.56
N ALA A 131 0.68 31.18 12.16
CA ALA A 131 1.59 31.97 12.98
C ALA A 131 1.98 31.24 14.28
N GLU A 132 1.01 30.64 14.98
CA GLU A 132 1.23 29.82 16.17
C GLU A 132 2.17 28.64 15.88
N GLU A 133 1.93 27.87 14.81
CA GLU A 133 2.78 26.75 14.40
C GLU A 133 4.20 27.23 14.03
N PHE A 134 4.31 28.29 13.22
CA PHE A 134 5.60 28.86 12.82
C PHE A 134 6.42 29.34 14.02
N GLU A 135 5.80 30.02 14.99
CA GLU A 135 6.47 30.51 16.20
C GLU A 135 6.93 29.37 17.11
N VAL A 136 6.18 28.26 17.19
CA VAL A 136 6.56 27.06 17.95
C VAL A 136 7.69 26.32 17.26
N GLU A 137 7.55 25.98 15.98
CA GLU A 137 8.53 25.15 15.26
C GLU A 137 9.84 25.89 15.02
N SER A 138 9.82 27.21 14.76
CA SER A 138 11.05 27.99 14.59
C SER A 138 11.88 28.17 15.86
N ARG A 139 11.30 27.93 17.06
CA ARG A 139 12.04 27.91 18.34
C ARG A 139 12.78 26.59 18.58
N LYS A 140 12.39 25.52 17.88
CA LYS A 140 12.98 24.18 17.98
C LYS A 140 14.21 24.11 17.06
N THR A 141 15.41 23.90 17.61
CA THR A 141 16.59 23.67 16.76
C THR A 141 16.51 22.32 16.07
N GLN A 142 17.15 22.22 14.90
CA GLN A 142 17.37 20.96 14.20
C GLN A 142 17.95 19.88 15.14
N GLU A 143 18.98 20.21 15.93
CA GLU A 143 19.57 19.29 16.93
C GLU A 143 18.53 18.76 17.93
N LEU A 144 17.58 19.62 18.37
CA LEU A 144 16.55 19.24 19.33
C LEU A 144 15.50 18.32 18.68
N ALA A 145 15.15 18.57 17.42
CA ALA A 145 14.26 17.70 16.62
C ALA A 145 14.91 16.34 16.30
N GLU A 146 16.20 16.33 15.94
CA GLU A 146 16.96 15.09 15.71
C GLU A 146 17.11 14.26 17.00
N ARG A 147 17.33 14.93 18.15
CA ARG A 147 17.36 14.28 19.47
C ARG A 147 16.00 13.69 19.84
N GLU A 148 14.89 14.39 19.58
CA GLU A 148 13.53 13.88 19.82
C GLU A 148 13.22 12.65 18.97
N ALA A 149 13.45 12.71 17.66
CA ALA A 149 13.19 11.59 16.76
C ALA A 149 14.03 10.35 17.10
N ARG A 150 15.32 10.54 17.44
CA ARG A 150 16.18 9.44 17.92
C ARG A 150 15.66 8.85 19.23
N LEU A 151 15.35 9.70 20.21
CA LEU A 151 14.94 9.26 21.54
C LEU A 151 13.61 8.50 21.51
N GLN A 152 12.62 8.95 20.72
CA GLN A 152 11.36 8.23 20.52
C GLN A 152 11.58 6.82 19.95
N SER A 153 12.49 6.66 18.98
CA SER A 153 12.80 5.36 18.40
C SER A 153 13.45 4.40 19.41
N GLU A 154 14.46 4.88 20.14
CA GLU A 154 15.13 4.10 21.21
C GLU A 154 14.18 3.76 22.37
N ALA A 155 13.30 4.69 22.74
CA ALA A 155 12.31 4.52 23.78
C ALA A 155 11.24 3.49 23.39
N PHE A 156 10.74 3.52 22.17
CA PHE A 156 9.78 2.53 21.65
C PHE A 156 10.37 1.11 21.61
N GLU A 157 11.60 0.93 21.12
CA GLU A 157 12.25 -0.39 21.14
C GLU A 157 12.48 -0.90 22.57
N THR A 158 12.89 -0.01 23.47
CA THR A 158 13.13 -0.34 24.88
C THR A 158 11.83 -0.68 25.61
N TRP A 159 10.76 0.06 25.37
CA TRP A 159 9.41 -0.23 25.86
C TRP A 159 8.91 -1.59 25.37
N GLN A 160 9.06 -1.93 24.08
CA GLN A 160 8.68 -3.25 23.56
C GLN A 160 9.43 -4.41 24.23
N ARG A 161 10.70 -4.22 24.60
CA ARG A 161 11.48 -5.21 25.34
C ARG A 161 11.04 -5.28 26.81
N ALA A 162 10.88 -4.14 27.46
CA ALA A 162 10.39 -4.03 28.83
C ALA A 162 9.02 -4.68 29.02
N ARG A 163 8.06 -4.40 28.11
CA ARG A 163 6.70 -4.94 28.14
C ARG A 163 6.69 -6.46 27.97
N ARG A 164 7.45 -6.99 27.01
CA ARG A 164 7.61 -8.46 26.83
C ARG A 164 8.25 -9.15 28.04
N ALA A 165 9.17 -8.47 28.73
CA ALA A 165 9.78 -8.96 29.96
C ALA A 165 8.93 -8.69 31.23
N SER A 166 7.77 -8.01 31.09
CA SER A 166 6.98 -7.46 32.21
C SER A 166 7.85 -6.76 33.28
N ASN A 167 8.85 -6.00 32.86
CA ASN A 167 9.83 -5.38 33.75
C ASN A 167 9.99 -3.88 33.47
N PHE A 168 9.41 -3.05 34.34
CA PHE A 168 9.43 -1.59 34.20
C PHE A 168 10.83 -0.98 34.35
N SER A 169 11.73 -1.58 35.15
CA SER A 169 13.06 -1.04 35.39
C SER A 169 13.93 -0.98 34.12
N LEU A 170 13.59 -1.77 33.09
CA LEU A 170 14.22 -1.72 31.77
C LEU A 170 13.84 -0.46 30.98
N PHE A 171 12.66 0.11 31.22
CA PHE A 171 12.15 1.30 30.53
C PHE A 171 12.41 2.59 31.32
N ALA A 172 12.41 2.53 32.65
CA ALA A 172 12.55 3.67 33.55
C ALA A 172 13.70 4.66 33.19
N PRO A 173 14.94 4.23 32.86
CA PRO A 173 16.01 5.16 32.48
C PRO A 173 15.66 5.97 31.22
N LYS A 174 15.08 5.30 30.22
CA LYS A 174 14.73 5.89 28.93
C LYS A 174 13.48 6.78 29.03
N LEU A 175 12.57 6.49 29.96
CA LEU A 175 11.45 7.37 30.30
C LEU A 175 11.91 8.68 30.98
N ARG A 176 12.95 8.63 31.84
CA ARG A 176 13.55 9.87 32.41
C ARG A 176 14.08 10.78 31.31
N GLU A 177 14.86 10.24 30.36
CA GLU A 177 15.35 10.99 29.19
C GLU A 177 14.20 11.63 28.39
N VAL A 178 13.09 10.91 28.19
CA VAL A 178 11.90 11.42 27.48
C VAL A 178 11.24 12.57 28.23
N LEU A 179 11.05 12.46 29.55
CA LEU A 179 10.47 13.52 30.38
C LEU A 179 11.37 14.76 30.43
N GLU A 180 12.69 14.58 30.56
CA GLU A 180 13.67 15.67 30.49
C GLU A 180 13.61 16.41 29.15
N LEU A 181 13.62 15.67 28.04
CA LEU A 181 13.52 16.25 26.71
C LEU A 181 12.19 16.97 26.49
N ARG A 182 11.08 16.40 26.98
CA ARG A 182 9.75 17.02 26.87
C ARG A 182 9.70 18.34 27.62
N ARG A 183 10.25 18.42 28.84
CA ARG A 183 10.41 19.67 29.60
C ARG A 183 11.28 20.68 28.84
N GLU A 184 12.40 20.24 28.25
CA GLU A 184 13.28 21.11 27.44
C GLU A 184 12.55 21.72 26.23
N ILE A 185 11.81 20.91 25.47
CA ILE A 185 11.02 21.37 24.32
C ILE A 185 9.91 22.34 24.76
N VAL A 186 9.23 22.06 25.87
CA VAL A 186 8.19 22.96 26.42
C VAL A 186 8.80 24.30 26.86
N ASN A 187 9.85 24.29 27.68
CA ASN A 187 10.53 25.50 28.14
C ASN A 187 11.06 26.35 26.97
N ARG A 188 11.46 25.72 25.86
CA ARG A 188 11.96 26.42 24.68
C ARG A 188 10.87 26.97 23.77
N THR A 189 9.80 26.20 23.54
CA THR A 189 8.73 26.58 22.61
C THR A 189 7.65 27.44 23.28
N ARG A 190 7.29 27.12 24.52
CA ARG A 190 6.18 27.68 25.30
C ARG A 190 6.61 28.09 26.74
N PRO A 191 7.65 28.93 26.92
CA PRO A 191 8.18 29.34 28.24
C PRO A 191 7.18 30.11 29.14
N HIS A 192 6.01 30.46 28.63
CA HIS A 192 4.96 31.21 29.34
C HIS A 192 3.85 30.31 29.90
N LEU A 193 3.95 28.98 29.69
CA LEU A 193 3.03 27.99 30.23
C LEU A 193 3.74 27.14 31.28
N GLU A 194 2.97 26.61 32.22
CA GLU A 194 3.43 25.53 33.10
C GLU A 194 3.86 24.32 32.28
N ALA A 195 4.86 23.58 32.77
CA ALA A 195 5.54 22.54 31.98
C ALA A 195 4.60 21.43 31.47
N TYR A 196 3.54 21.10 32.22
CA TYR A 196 2.52 20.14 31.78
C TYR A 196 1.54 20.76 30.77
N ASP A 197 1.09 21.99 31.00
CA ASP A 197 0.18 22.69 30.10
C ASP A 197 0.81 22.91 28.70
N GLY A 198 2.11 23.22 28.66
CA GLY A 198 2.84 23.30 27.40
C GLY A 198 3.09 21.95 26.70
N ALA A 199 2.97 20.82 27.42
CA ALA A 199 2.99 19.47 26.84
C ALA A 199 1.60 19.01 26.36
N LEU A 200 0.53 19.49 27.00
CA LEU A 200 -0.87 19.29 26.65
C LEU A 200 -1.32 20.10 25.41
N GLU A 201 -0.85 21.35 25.29
CA GLU A 201 -1.23 22.31 24.23
C GLU A 201 -1.21 21.75 22.78
N PRO A 202 -0.26 20.89 22.35
CA PRO A 202 -0.28 20.30 21.01
C PRO A 202 -1.44 19.33 20.74
N PHE A 203 -2.05 18.77 21.79
CA PHE A 203 -3.14 17.79 21.69
C PHE A 203 -4.51 18.43 21.98
N GLU A 204 -4.56 19.38 22.93
CA GLU A 204 -5.75 20.12 23.30
C GLU A 204 -5.48 21.63 23.43
N ARG A 205 -5.69 22.33 22.31
CA ARG A 205 -5.42 23.77 22.19
C ARG A 205 -6.23 24.58 23.20
N GLY A 206 -5.54 25.39 24.00
CA GLY A 206 -6.12 26.23 25.04
C GLY A 206 -6.58 25.49 26.31
N MET A 207 -6.47 24.14 26.38
CA MET A 207 -6.81 23.40 27.60
C MET A 207 -5.68 23.52 28.64
N ARG A 208 -6.03 23.61 29.93
CA ARG A 208 -5.08 23.80 31.04
C ARG A 208 -5.29 22.74 32.10
N SER A 209 -4.24 22.37 32.82
CA SER A 209 -4.33 21.40 33.93
C SER A 209 -5.35 21.83 34.98
N SER A 210 -5.46 23.12 35.29
CA SER A 210 -6.48 23.65 36.21
C SER A 210 -7.92 23.42 35.74
N ARG A 211 -8.19 23.48 34.43
CA ARG A 211 -9.50 23.20 33.84
C ARG A 211 -9.78 21.69 33.78
N LEU A 212 -8.75 20.90 33.51
CA LEU A 212 -8.83 19.43 33.60
C LEU A 212 -9.10 18.95 35.04
N ASP A 213 -8.51 19.59 36.05
CA ASP A 213 -8.75 19.28 37.46
C ASP A 213 -10.22 19.46 37.85
N GLU A 214 -10.84 20.55 37.39
CA GLU A 214 -12.27 20.82 37.58
C GLU A 214 -13.14 19.74 36.89
N ILE A 215 -12.92 19.52 35.59
CA ILE A 215 -13.72 18.59 34.78
C ILE A 215 -13.55 17.15 35.27
N PHE A 216 -12.32 16.68 35.44
CA PHE A 216 -12.04 15.29 35.84
C PHE A 216 -12.34 15.05 37.31
N GLY A 217 -12.08 16.02 38.20
CA GLY A 217 -12.47 15.94 39.61
C GLY A 217 -13.98 15.75 39.77
N GLU A 218 -14.78 16.55 39.05
CA GLU A 218 -16.24 16.44 39.08
C GLU A 218 -16.74 15.16 38.41
N THR A 219 -16.16 14.78 37.26
CA THR A 219 -16.49 13.52 36.58
C THR A 219 -16.23 12.32 37.50
N LYS A 220 -15.03 12.22 38.09
CA LYS A 220 -14.62 11.14 39.01
C LYS A 220 -15.56 11.07 40.22
N ARG A 221 -15.93 12.22 40.80
CA ARG A 221 -16.86 12.33 41.94
C ARG A 221 -18.26 11.81 41.62
N ARG A 222 -18.84 12.15 40.46
CA ARG A 222 -20.19 11.74 40.05
C ARG A 222 -20.26 10.33 39.44
N LEU A 223 -19.19 9.89 38.77
CA LEU A 223 -19.11 8.59 38.11
C LEU A 223 -18.96 7.44 39.12
N ARG A 224 -18.23 7.65 40.22
CA ARG A 224 -17.96 6.59 41.21
C ARG A 224 -19.23 5.97 41.83
N PRO A 225 -20.24 6.74 42.31
CA PRO A 225 -21.51 6.17 42.78
C PRO A 225 -22.29 5.37 41.72
N ILE A 226 -22.18 5.74 40.44
CA ILE A 226 -22.83 5.03 39.33
C ILE A 226 -22.17 3.68 39.13
N LEU A 227 -20.83 3.65 39.06
CA LEU A 227 -20.06 2.41 38.97
C LEU A 227 -20.38 1.46 40.14
N ASP A 228 -20.39 1.97 41.38
CA ASP A 228 -20.71 1.18 42.57
C ASP A 228 -22.13 0.59 42.52
N ALA A 229 -23.13 1.38 42.09
CA ALA A 229 -24.50 0.92 41.94
C ALA A 229 -24.65 -0.17 40.87
N VAL A 230 -23.96 -0.03 39.72
CA VAL A 230 -23.97 -1.03 38.63
C VAL A 230 -23.28 -2.32 39.06
N LEU A 231 -22.10 -2.25 39.67
CA LEU A 231 -21.39 -3.43 40.17
C LEU A 231 -22.20 -4.15 41.26
N SER A 232 -22.89 -3.41 42.14
CA SER A 232 -23.76 -3.98 43.18
C SER A 232 -25.03 -4.64 42.64
N ARG A 233 -25.56 -4.16 41.50
CA ARG A 233 -26.72 -4.76 40.81
C ARG A 233 -26.37 -6.08 40.10
N GLY A 234 -25.10 -6.27 39.76
CA GLY A 234 -24.63 -7.41 38.96
C GLY A 234 -24.79 -7.20 37.45
N GLN A 235 -24.11 -8.04 36.68
CA GLN A 235 -24.09 -7.94 35.21
C GLN A 235 -25.31 -8.63 34.56
N PRO A 236 -25.78 -8.16 33.39
CA PRO A 236 -26.81 -8.85 32.64
C PRO A 236 -26.31 -10.22 32.16
N ALA A 237 -27.22 -11.19 32.06
CA ALA A 237 -26.88 -12.54 31.58
C ALA A 237 -26.60 -12.53 30.07
N VAL A 238 -25.39 -12.93 29.67
CA VAL A 238 -25.01 -13.08 28.25
C VAL A 238 -25.47 -14.44 27.74
N ARG A 239 -26.17 -14.47 26.60
CA ARG A 239 -26.53 -15.76 25.95
C ARG A 239 -25.28 -16.50 25.50
N ALA A 240 -25.30 -17.83 25.62
CA ALA A 240 -24.19 -18.69 25.17
C ALA A 240 -23.81 -18.50 23.69
N ALA A 241 -24.78 -18.17 22.83
CA ALA A 241 -24.55 -17.84 21.42
C ALA A 241 -23.76 -16.53 21.20
N LEU A 242 -23.72 -15.64 22.20
CA LEU A 242 -22.99 -14.36 22.17
C LEU A 242 -21.71 -14.37 23.01
N ALA A 243 -21.36 -15.51 23.64
CA ALA A 243 -20.13 -15.64 24.40
C ALA A 243 -18.92 -15.34 23.52
N SER A 244 -17.96 -14.55 24.03
CA SER A 244 -16.82 -14.03 23.28
C SER A 244 -15.97 -15.13 22.63
N ASN A 245 -15.87 -16.28 23.29
CA ASN A 245 -15.13 -17.48 22.86
C ASN A 245 -15.98 -18.51 22.09
N HIS A 246 -17.22 -18.18 21.68
CA HIS A 246 -18.05 -19.10 20.92
C HIS A 246 -17.41 -19.41 19.55
N PRO A 247 -17.25 -20.68 19.14
CA PRO A 247 -16.45 -21.05 17.96
C PRO A 247 -17.02 -20.54 16.64
N GLY A 248 -18.29 -20.15 16.62
CA GLY A 248 -18.93 -19.53 15.46
C GLY A 248 -18.34 -18.16 15.08
N TRP A 249 -17.55 -17.52 15.94
CA TRP A 249 -16.88 -16.24 15.67
C TRP A 249 -15.53 -16.37 14.94
N ALA A 250 -14.97 -17.57 14.83
CA ALA A 250 -13.60 -17.78 14.34
C ALA A 250 -13.37 -17.39 12.85
N ASP A 251 -14.44 -17.12 12.10
CA ASP A 251 -14.39 -16.71 10.69
C ASP A 251 -14.15 -15.19 10.55
N ALA A 252 -12.87 -14.81 10.50
CA ALA A 252 -12.46 -13.41 10.35
C ALA A 252 -12.90 -12.77 9.02
N ALA A 253 -13.13 -13.56 7.95
CA ALA A 253 -13.61 -13.03 6.69
C ALA A 253 -15.08 -12.57 6.81
N LYS A 254 -15.91 -13.31 7.57
CA LYS A 254 -17.27 -12.86 7.92
C LYS A 254 -17.27 -11.67 8.86
N GLN A 255 -16.37 -11.61 9.84
CA GLN A 255 -16.23 -10.41 10.69
C GLN A 255 -15.92 -9.18 9.82
N ALA A 256 -14.99 -9.32 8.86
CA ALA A 256 -14.63 -8.24 7.94
C ALA A 256 -15.76 -7.81 7.00
N ALA A 257 -16.50 -8.76 6.42
CA ALA A 257 -17.63 -8.45 5.55
C ALA A 257 -18.79 -7.77 6.31
N LEU A 258 -19.05 -8.17 7.55
CA LEU A 258 -20.02 -7.51 8.43
C LEU A 258 -19.56 -6.09 8.81
N ALA A 259 -18.29 -5.94 9.19
CA ALA A 259 -17.70 -4.65 9.53
C ALA A 259 -17.74 -3.67 8.35
N GLU A 260 -17.44 -4.11 7.12
CA GLU A 260 -17.57 -3.29 5.92
C GLU A 260 -19.04 -2.88 5.66
N LYS A 261 -19.98 -3.82 5.81
CA LYS A 261 -21.43 -3.56 5.62
C LYS A 261 -21.94 -2.50 6.60
N VAL A 262 -21.52 -2.56 7.86
CA VAL A 262 -21.89 -1.57 8.89
C VAL A 262 -21.17 -0.22 8.67
N ALA A 263 -19.88 -0.22 8.31
CA ALA A 263 -19.16 1.02 7.98
C ALA A 263 -19.83 1.78 6.82
N ARG A 264 -20.28 1.08 5.78
CA ARG A 264 -21.06 1.66 4.67
C ARG A 264 -22.40 2.23 5.14
N ALA A 265 -23.10 1.54 6.05
CA ALA A 265 -24.38 2.01 6.58
C ALA A 265 -24.23 3.29 7.43
N LEU A 266 -23.21 3.34 8.30
CA LEU A 266 -22.85 4.54 9.07
C LEU A 266 -22.47 5.73 8.17
N GLY A 267 -22.13 5.46 6.91
CA GLY A 267 -21.96 6.45 5.86
C GLY A 267 -20.51 6.76 5.50
N TYR A 268 -19.56 5.88 5.86
CA TYR A 268 -18.15 5.98 5.48
C TYR A 268 -17.97 5.81 3.96
N ASP A 269 -17.29 6.76 3.33
CA ASP A 269 -17.11 6.78 1.88
C ASP A 269 -15.88 5.98 1.45
N PHE A 270 -16.10 4.79 0.89
CA PHE A 270 -15.07 3.90 0.36
C PHE A 270 -14.52 4.33 -1.02
N GLU A 271 -15.05 5.38 -1.66
CA GLU A 271 -14.38 6.03 -2.80
C GLU A 271 -13.33 7.05 -2.31
N ARG A 272 -13.43 7.48 -1.04
CA ARG A 272 -12.52 8.40 -0.33
C ARG A 272 -11.82 7.74 0.86
N GLY A 273 -11.69 6.41 0.83
CA GLY A 273 -11.16 5.64 1.94
C GLY A 273 -11.10 4.12 1.71
N ARG A 274 -10.60 3.40 2.71
CA ARG A 274 -10.60 1.92 2.75
C ARG A 274 -10.54 1.41 4.19
N LEU A 275 -10.86 0.13 4.37
CA LEU A 275 -10.69 -0.60 5.62
C LEU A 275 -9.60 -1.66 5.41
N ASP A 276 -8.65 -1.74 6.34
CA ASP A 276 -7.59 -2.77 6.39
C ASP A 276 -7.47 -3.41 7.80
N VAL A 277 -6.52 -4.34 7.94
CA VAL A 277 -6.15 -4.96 9.23
C VAL A 277 -4.78 -4.47 9.67
N SER A 278 -4.64 -4.19 10.97
CA SER A 278 -3.39 -3.74 11.61
C SER A 278 -3.22 -4.37 13.00
N ALA A 279 -2.07 -4.17 13.63
CA ALA A 279 -1.84 -4.65 15.01
C ALA A 279 -2.61 -3.84 16.08
N HIS A 280 -2.90 -2.58 15.78
CA HIS A 280 -3.64 -1.62 16.60
C HIS A 280 -4.55 -0.81 15.67
N PRO A 281 -5.88 -0.80 15.87
CA PRO A 281 -6.79 0.05 15.10
C PRO A 281 -6.34 1.52 15.12
N PHE A 282 -6.48 2.18 13.97
CA PHE A 282 -6.24 3.61 13.79
C PHE A 282 -6.85 4.12 12.47
N THR A 283 -7.09 5.43 12.43
CA THR A 283 -7.49 6.21 11.25
C THR A 283 -6.30 7.03 10.75
N GLY A 284 -6.10 7.09 9.42
CA GLY A 284 -4.99 7.80 8.80
C GLY A 284 -5.12 7.96 7.28
N GLY A 285 -4.01 8.03 6.57
CA GLY A 285 -3.97 8.32 5.11
C GLY A 285 -3.82 9.82 4.81
N SER A 286 -4.05 10.23 3.56
CA SER A 286 -4.07 11.64 3.15
C SER A 286 -5.49 12.21 3.27
N GLY A 287 -5.98 12.21 4.51
CA GLY A 287 -7.27 12.77 4.88
C GLY A 287 -7.33 14.27 4.53
N PRO A 288 -8.46 14.78 4.04
CA PRO A 288 -9.76 14.12 3.99
C PRO A 288 -10.10 13.50 2.61
N THR A 289 -9.16 13.46 1.65
CA THR A 289 -9.44 12.91 0.30
C THR A 289 -9.27 11.39 0.22
N ASP A 290 -8.35 10.83 1.00
CA ASP A 290 -8.09 9.40 1.17
C ASP A 290 -7.92 9.14 2.68
N THR A 291 -9.06 9.03 3.36
CA THR A 291 -9.16 8.77 4.80
C THR A 291 -9.33 7.29 4.99
N ARG A 292 -8.40 6.62 5.67
CA ARG A 292 -8.33 5.17 5.76
C ARG A 292 -8.46 4.72 7.21
N ILE A 293 -9.07 3.57 7.42
CA ILE A 293 -9.27 2.97 8.75
C ILE A 293 -8.67 1.58 8.81
N THR A 294 -8.22 1.17 9.99
CA THR A 294 -7.72 -0.17 10.25
C THR A 294 -8.42 -0.77 11.46
N THR A 295 -8.56 -2.09 11.50
CA THR A 295 -9.13 -2.81 12.65
C THR A 295 -8.35 -4.09 12.95
N ARG A 296 -8.69 -4.77 14.05
CA ARG A 296 -8.11 -6.06 14.43
C ARG A 296 -9.23 -7.06 14.77
N TYR A 297 -9.40 -8.07 13.92
CA TYR A 297 -10.37 -9.14 14.16
C TYR A 297 -9.81 -10.16 15.16
N SER A 298 -10.69 -10.72 15.98
CA SER A 298 -10.33 -11.58 17.09
C SER A 298 -11.26 -12.79 17.15
N VAL A 299 -10.68 -13.98 17.29
CA VAL A 299 -11.43 -15.24 17.41
C VAL A 299 -11.93 -15.49 18.84
N ASN A 300 -11.43 -14.72 19.81
CA ASN A 300 -11.74 -14.85 21.23
C ASN A 300 -12.63 -13.69 21.74
N ASN A 301 -12.83 -12.65 20.92
CA ASN A 301 -13.72 -11.54 21.22
C ASN A 301 -14.31 -10.94 19.93
N TRP A 302 -15.52 -11.36 19.57
CA TRP A 302 -16.21 -10.90 18.37
C TRP A 302 -16.46 -9.38 18.35
N LEU A 303 -16.55 -8.74 19.52
CA LEU A 303 -16.81 -7.31 19.63
C LEU A 303 -15.57 -6.47 19.30
N GLU A 304 -14.35 -7.00 19.49
CA GLU A 304 -13.08 -6.29 19.35
C GLU A 304 -12.93 -5.64 17.96
N GLY A 305 -12.98 -6.45 16.90
CA GLY A 305 -12.85 -5.95 15.53
C GLY A 305 -14.07 -5.14 15.06
N PHE A 306 -15.26 -5.43 15.59
CA PHE A 306 -16.50 -4.78 15.20
C PHE A 306 -16.64 -3.38 15.81
N ALA A 307 -16.50 -3.26 17.12
CA ALA A 307 -16.49 -1.97 17.82
C ALA A 307 -15.29 -1.12 17.41
N GLY A 308 -14.10 -1.74 17.25
CA GLY A 308 -12.92 -1.07 16.69
C GLY A 308 -13.18 -0.47 15.30
N THR A 309 -13.87 -1.18 14.40
CA THR A 309 -14.28 -0.58 13.11
C THR A 309 -15.21 0.60 13.28
N VAL A 310 -16.21 0.53 14.18
CA VAL A 310 -17.16 1.65 14.36
C VAL A 310 -16.49 2.87 15.01
N HIS A 311 -15.57 2.65 15.95
CA HIS A 311 -14.72 3.69 16.52
C HIS A 311 -13.93 4.43 15.41
N GLU A 312 -13.18 3.70 14.58
CA GLU A 312 -12.41 4.31 13.50
C GLU A 312 -13.29 4.92 12.40
N VAL A 313 -14.49 4.40 12.15
CA VAL A 313 -15.48 5.04 11.26
C VAL A 313 -15.88 6.41 11.81
N GLY A 314 -16.06 6.58 13.12
CA GLY A 314 -16.41 7.88 13.70
C GLY A 314 -15.29 8.92 13.53
N HIS A 315 -14.02 8.53 13.74
CA HIS A 315 -12.86 9.34 13.37
C HIS A 315 -12.84 9.68 11.87
N ALA A 316 -12.99 8.69 11.00
CA ALA A 316 -12.92 8.87 9.55
C ALA A 316 -14.08 9.72 9.00
N LEU A 317 -15.26 9.69 9.62
CA LEU A 317 -16.39 10.54 9.27
C LEU A 317 -16.14 12.01 9.60
N TYR A 318 -15.42 12.32 10.70
CA TYR A 318 -14.97 13.68 10.97
C TYR A 318 -14.07 14.17 9.85
N GLU A 319 -13.01 13.41 9.55
CA GLU A 319 -12.07 13.76 8.49
C GLU A 319 -12.77 13.89 7.13
N GLN A 320 -13.51 12.88 6.67
CA GLN A 320 -14.24 12.94 5.39
C GLN A 320 -15.28 14.08 5.32
N GLY A 321 -15.81 14.52 6.47
CA GLY A 321 -16.77 15.61 6.62
C GLY A 321 -16.20 17.02 6.58
N ARG A 322 -14.87 17.19 6.69
CA ARG A 322 -14.15 18.48 6.65
C ARG A 322 -14.42 19.30 5.39
N ASP A 323 -14.25 20.61 5.50
CA ASP A 323 -14.39 21.55 4.39
C ASP A 323 -13.25 21.37 3.36
N MET A 324 -13.64 21.01 2.14
CA MET A 324 -12.75 20.79 1.00
C MET A 324 -13.07 21.68 -0.20
N GLY A 325 -13.68 22.85 0.05
CA GLY A 325 -13.73 23.92 -0.94
C GLY A 325 -12.32 24.36 -1.37
N PRO A 326 -12.15 24.93 -2.58
CA PRO A 326 -10.86 25.45 -3.06
C PRO A 326 -10.20 26.48 -2.12
N GLU A 327 -11.01 27.16 -1.31
CA GLU A 327 -10.59 28.18 -0.33
C GLU A 327 -10.26 27.61 1.07
N ALA A 328 -10.42 26.30 1.29
CA ALA A 328 -10.24 25.63 2.59
C ALA A 328 -9.28 24.44 2.55
N ALA A 329 -9.18 23.73 1.42
CA ALA A 329 -8.42 22.49 1.30
C ALA A 329 -6.92 22.68 1.65
N GLY A 330 -6.42 21.84 2.56
CA GLY A 330 -5.02 21.87 3.02
C GLY A 330 -4.65 23.06 3.90
N LEU A 331 -5.62 23.86 4.37
CA LEU A 331 -5.38 25.01 5.26
C LEU A 331 -5.75 24.68 6.72
N PRO A 332 -5.06 25.25 7.73
CA PRO A 332 -5.14 24.77 9.11
C PRO A 332 -6.54 24.90 9.73
N ALA A 333 -7.30 25.94 9.38
CA ALA A 333 -8.67 26.09 9.86
C ALA A 333 -9.64 25.01 9.34
N SER A 334 -9.27 24.24 8.32
CA SER A 334 -10.02 23.05 7.90
C SER A 334 -9.69 21.81 8.74
N HIS A 335 -8.56 21.79 9.48
CA HIS A 335 -8.07 20.62 10.21
C HIS A 335 -8.92 20.33 11.45
N ALA A 336 -8.94 19.07 11.91
CA ALA A 336 -9.57 18.69 13.17
C ALA A 336 -9.12 19.61 14.33
N LEU A 337 -10.06 19.98 15.22
CA LEU A 337 -9.86 21.04 16.22
C LEU A 337 -8.83 20.66 17.30
N SER A 338 -8.96 19.45 17.84
CA SER A 338 -8.13 18.89 18.89
C SER A 338 -8.29 17.37 18.94
N MET A 339 -7.42 16.67 19.67
CA MET A 339 -7.51 15.22 19.80
C MET A 339 -8.78 14.75 20.51
N GLY A 340 -9.26 15.47 21.53
CA GLY A 340 -10.48 15.12 22.25
C GLY A 340 -11.74 15.46 21.46
N VAL A 341 -11.74 16.50 20.61
CA VAL A 341 -12.82 16.67 19.64
C VAL A 341 -12.79 15.56 18.59
N HIS A 342 -11.62 15.10 18.15
CA HIS A 342 -11.50 13.98 17.22
C HIS A 342 -11.97 12.65 17.84
N GLU A 343 -11.59 12.38 19.09
CA GLU A 343 -12.06 11.26 19.92
C GLU A 343 -13.56 11.34 20.22
N SER A 344 -14.12 12.55 20.36
CA SER A 344 -15.56 12.68 20.55
C SER A 344 -16.37 12.12 19.39
N GLN A 345 -15.81 12.09 18.18
CA GLN A 345 -16.49 11.57 17.00
C GLN A 345 -16.39 10.04 16.92
N SER A 346 -15.25 9.44 17.28
CA SER A 346 -15.14 7.97 17.38
C SER A 346 -16.01 7.42 18.51
N LEU A 347 -15.90 8.00 19.72
CA LEU A 347 -16.68 7.58 20.87
C LEU A 347 -18.19 7.84 20.71
N LEU A 348 -18.61 8.88 19.98
CA LEU A 348 -20.03 9.08 19.68
C LEU A 348 -20.60 7.91 18.85
N TYR A 349 -19.89 7.45 17.82
CA TYR A 349 -20.34 6.31 17.02
C TYR A 349 -20.19 4.96 17.76
N GLU A 350 -19.15 4.77 18.56
CA GLU A 350 -18.96 3.55 19.36
C GLU A 350 -19.99 3.44 20.51
N ARG A 351 -20.09 4.47 21.34
CA ARG A 351 -20.81 4.43 22.63
C ARG A 351 -22.24 4.92 22.54
N MET A 352 -22.46 6.06 21.88
CA MET A 352 -23.79 6.64 21.76
C MET A 352 -24.60 6.05 20.60
N VAL A 353 -23.95 5.43 19.60
CA VAL A 353 -24.62 4.71 18.51
C VAL A 353 -24.51 3.19 18.68
N LEU A 354 -23.35 2.54 18.50
CA LEU A 354 -23.25 1.07 18.52
C LEU A 354 -23.68 0.44 19.85
N GLN A 355 -23.29 1.02 20.98
CA GLN A 355 -23.69 0.53 22.29
C GLN A 355 -25.10 0.99 22.71
N SER A 356 -25.87 1.64 21.84
CA SER A 356 -27.28 1.98 22.08
C SER A 356 -28.22 0.83 21.76
N ARG A 357 -29.37 0.75 22.45
CA ARG A 357 -30.40 -0.26 22.19
C ARG A 357 -31.03 -0.15 20.78
N PRO A 358 -31.31 1.04 20.20
CA PRO A 358 -31.81 1.15 18.83
C PRO A 358 -30.88 0.56 17.77
N PHE A 359 -29.55 0.72 17.92
CA PHE A 359 -28.60 0.19 16.92
C PHE A 359 -28.71 -1.33 16.74
N TRP A 360 -29.08 -2.06 17.79
CA TRP A 360 -29.23 -3.52 17.73
C TRP A 360 -30.51 -3.98 17.01
N ASP A 361 -31.54 -3.13 16.84
CA ASP A 361 -32.66 -3.45 15.94
C ASP A 361 -32.19 -3.50 14.47
N PHE A 362 -31.28 -2.59 14.09
CA PHE A 362 -30.64 -2.57 12.78
C PHE A 362 -29.59 -3.69 12.62
N ALA A 363 -28.73 -3.88 13.62
CA ALA A 363 -27.56 -4.76 13.49
C ALA A 363 -27.89 -6.26 13.67
N THR A 364 -28.85 -6.63 14.51
CA THR A 364 -29.16 -8.05 14.82
C THR A 364 -29.47 -8.90 13.58
N PRO A 365 -30.29 -8.45 12.60
CA PRO A 365 -30.51 -9.19 11.35
C PRO A 365 -29.23 -9.43 10.55
N LEU A 366 -28.26 -8.51 10.60
CA LEU A 366 -26.96 -8.68 9.94
C LEU A 366 -26.11 -9.74 10.65
N PHE A 367 -26.09 -9.73 11.99
CA PHE A 367 -25.44 -10.79 12.75
C PHE A 367 -26.07 -12.17 12.48
N HIS A 368 -27.40 -12.26 12.33
CA HIS A 368 -28.09 -13.51 11.96
C HIS A 368 -27.76 -13.99 10.54
N GLU A 369 -27.51 -13.06 9.61
CA GLU A 369 -27.11 -13.32 8.21
C GLU A 369 -25.68 -13.87 8.14
N PHE A 370 -24.71 -13.17 8.73
CA PHE A 370 -23.30 -13.55 8.69
C PHE A 370 -22.97 -14.71 9.65
N PHE A 371 -23.61 -14.74 10.83
CA PHE A 371 -23.34 -15.68 11.90
C PHE A 371 -24.61 -16.43 12.34
N PRO A 372 -25.07 -17.45 11.57
CA PRO A 372 -26.35 -18.13 11.81
C PRO A 372 -26.56 -18.78 13.19
N HIS A 373 -25.49 -18.96 13.97
CA HIS A 373 -25.57 -19.44 15.35
C HIS A 373 -26.17 -18.40 16.32
N THR A 374 -26.28 -17.13 15.91
CA THR A 374 -26.82 -16.03 16.71
C THR A 374 -28.33 -15.84 16.55
N ARG A 375 -29.01 -16.66 15.73
CA ARG A 375 -30.45 -16.50 15.40
C ARG A 375 -31.39 -16.48 16.59
N ASP A 376 -31.02 -17.16 17.68
CA ASP A 376 -31.81 -17.19 18.92
C ASP A 376 -31.51 -16.00 19.85
N ALA A 377 -30.63 -15.07 19.47
CA ALA A 377 -30.35 -13.84 20.21
C ALA A 377 -31.16 -12.66 19.65
N THR A 378 -31.79 -11.92 20.55
CA THR A 378 -32.59 -10.72 20.28
C THR A 378 -31.71 -9.45 20.31
N PRO A 379 -32.21 -8.30 19.80
CA PRO A 379 -31.53 -7.01 19.96
C PRO A 379 -31.16 -6.65 21.40
N ASP A 380 -32.00 -7.01 22.38
CA ASP A 380 -31.73 -6.82 23.80
C ASP A 380 -30.55 -7.68 24.29
N ASP A 381 -30.44 -8.92 23.81
CA ASP A 381 -29.33 -9.81 24.19
C ASP A 381 -27.98 -9.27 23.68
N PHE A 382 -27.94 -8.73 22.45
CA PHE A 382 -26.74 -8.08 21.92
C PHE A 382 -26.43 -6.77 22.64
N TYR A 383 -27.44 -5.93 22.87
CA TYR A 383 -27.31 -4.69 23.65
C TYR A 383 -26.71 -4.97 25.04
N HIS A 384 -27.17 -6.02 25.72
CA HIS A 384 -26.60 -6.43 27.01
C HIS A 384 -25.18 -6.99 26.90
N ALA A 385 -24.90 -7.82 25.88
CA ALA A 385 -23.56 -8.38 25.66
C ALA A 385 -22.49 -7.32 25.38
N CYS A 386 -22.85 -6.20 24.74
CA CYS A 386 -21.95 -5.09 24.44
C CYS A 386 -21.79 -4.05 25.57
N ASN A 387 -22.59 -4.13 26.63
CA ASN A 387 -22.65 -3.15 27.72
C ASN A 387 -22.32 -3.75 29.09
N ILE A 388 -21.50 -4.80 29.12
CA ILE A 388 -20.98 -5.39 30.35
C ILE A 388 -19.98 -4.42 30.98
N VAL A 389 -20.11 -4.19 32.29
CA VAL A 389 -19.21 -3.33 33.08
C VAL A 389 -18.29 -4.23 33.91
N SER A 390 -16.98 -4.08 33.73
CA SER A 390 -16.00 -4.97 34.35
C SER A 390 -14.67 -4.22 34.56
N PRO A 391 -14.40 -3.69 35.78
CA PRO A 391 -13.12 -3.11 36.13
C PRO A 391 -11.95 -4.02 35.78
N GLY A 392 -11.15 -3.57 34.81
CA GLY A 392 -10.05 -4.34 34.22
C GLY A 392 -8.70 -3.67 34.39
N LYS A 393 -7.66 -4.32 33.87
CA LYS A 393 -6.31 -3.73 33.78
C LYS A 393 -6.18 -2.84 32.53
N ILE A 394 -6.72 -3.33 31.42
CA ILE A 394 -6.48 -2.81 30.07
C ILE A 394 -7.42 -1.64 29.74
N ARG A 395 -6.82 -0.46 29.51
CA ARG A 395 -7.54 0.79 29.17
C ARG A 395 -8.34 0.69 27.87
N VAL A 396 -7.78 0.04 26.85
CA VAL A 396 -8.41 -0.08 25.52
C VAL A 396 -9.55 -1.11 25.49
N ASP A 397 -9.63 -1.96 26.52
CA ASP A 397 -10.71 -2.96 26.68
C ASP A 397 -11.73 -2.52 27.76
N ALA A 398 -11.58 -1.32 28.33
CA ALA A 398 -12.37 -0.84 29.45
C ALA A 398 -13.76 -0.34 29.02
N ASP A 399 -14.78 -0.70 29.80
CA ASP A 399 -16.17 -0.26 29.60
C ASP A 399 -16.35 1.25 29.84
N GLU A 400 -17.53 1.78 29.49
CA GLU A 400 -17.80 3.21 29.59
C GLU A 400 -17.68 3.83 30.99
N LEU A 401 -17.96 3.05 32.05
CA LEU A 401 -17.90 3.51 33.43
C LEU A 401 -16.47 3.44 33.99
N THR A 402 -15.67 2.48 33.53
CA THR A 402 -14.31 2.26 34.04
C THR A 402 -13.23 2.98 33.21
N TYR A 403 -13.44 3.16 31.90
CA TYR A 403 -12.52 3.82 30.97
C TYR A 403 -12.03 5.21 31.43
N PRO A 404 -12.88 6.14 31.95
CA PRO A 404 -12.41 7.44 32.40
C PRO A 404 -11.39 7.35 33.56
N PHE A 405 -11.54 6.37 34.45
CA PHE A 405 -10.59 6.16 35.56
C PHE A 405 -9.19 5.80 35.05
N HIS A 406 -9.06 4.98 34.02
CA HIS A 406 -7.76 4.70 33.41
C HIS A 406 -7.08 5.97 32.86
N VAL A 407 -7.87 6.94 32.36
CA VAL A 407 -7.35 8.25 31.91
C VAL A 407 -6.95 9.11 33.10
N PHE A 408 -7.77 9.19 34.16
CA PHE A 408 -7.48 9.97 35.36
C PHE A 408 -6.15 9.54 36.00
N LEU A 409 -5.89 8.24 36.12
CA LEU A 409 -4.61 7.68 36.58
C LEU A 409 -3.42 8.25 35.78
N ARG A 410 -3.50 8.22 34.46
CA ARG A 410 -2.40 8.64 33.57
C ARG A 410 -2.19 10.15 33.64
N TYR A 411 -3.26 10.93 33.67
CA TYR A 411 -3.19 12.38 33.90
C TYR A 411 -2.58 12.74 35.26
N GLU A 412 -3.02 12.11 36.34
CA GLU A 412 -2.47 12.31 37.69
C GLU A 412 -0.97 11.93 37.74
N LEU A 413 -0.56 10.83 37.10
CA LEU A 413 0.83 10.41 36.97
C LEU A 413 1.66 11.42 36.18
N GLU A 414 1.27 11.75 34.94
CA GLU A 414 2.04 12.66 34.09
C GLU A 414 2.24 14.03 34.73
N ARG A 415 1.23 14.57 35.41
CA ARG A 415 1.37 15.85 36.14
C ARG A 415 2.40 15.77 37.25
N ARG A 416 2.39 14.71 38.06
CA ARG A 416 3.37 14.51 39.15
C ARG A 416 4.77 14.29 38.58
N LEU A 417 4.90 13.51 37.52
CA LEU A 417 6.16 13.27 36.82
C LEU A 417 6.72 14.57 36.23
N VAL A 418 5.94 15.32 35.45
CA VAL A 418 6.41 16.56 34.81
C VAL A 418 6.81 17.62 35.84
N SER A 419 6.06 17.75 36.94
CA SER A 419 6.38 18.67 38.05
C SER A 419 7.51 18.19 38.98
N GLY A 420 7.92 16.91 38.93
CA GLY A 420 8.90 16.34 39.86
C GLY A 420 8.34 16.00 41.24
N ALA A 421 7.03 15.89 41.38
CA ALA A 421 6.35 15.44 42.60
C ALA A 421 6.21 13.91 42.72
N LEU A 422 6.73 13.16 41.74
CA LEU A 422 6.86 11.71 41.72
C LEU A 422 8.09 11.36 40.88
N GLU A 423 8.91 10.42 41.35
CA GLU A 423 10.05 9.92 40.56
C GLU A 423 9.61 8.82 39.59
N VAL A 424 10.35 8.65 38.50
CA VAL A 424 10.00 7.64 37.47
C VAL A 424 9.99 6.23 38.03
N ASP A 425 10.84 5.94 39.01
CA ASP A 425 10.98 4.59 39.58
C ASP A 425 9.79 4.23 40.50
N ASP A 426 9.03 5.22 40.98
CA ASP A 426 7.83 5.04 41.83
C ASP A 426 6.54 4.78 41.01
N ILE A 427 6.59 4.90 39.67
CA ILE A 427 5.41 4.74 38.80
C ILE A 427 4.67 3.41 39.01
N PRO A 428 5.33 2.23 39.10
CA PRO A 428 4.62 0.96 39.27
C PRO A 428 3.81 0.90 40.57
N ASP A 429 4.37 1.39 41.68
CA ASP A 429 3.75 1.35 43.00
C ASP A 429 2.58 2.34 43.10
N PHE A 430 2.76 3.56 42.58
CA PHE A 430 1.67 4.52 42.47
C PHE A 430 0.53 3.98 41.60
N TRP A 431 0.86 3.38 40.45
CA TRP A 431 -0.12 2.81 39.53
C TRP A 431 -0.92 1.67 40.20
N ALA A 432 -0.24 0.76 40.90
CA ALA A 432 -0.89 -0.36 41.56
C ALA A 432 -1.80 0.08 42.71
N ALA A 433 -1.33 1.00 43.56
CA ALA A 433 -2.15 1.60 44.60
C ALA A 433 -3.39 2.29 44.02
N TRP A 434 -3.21 3.14 42.99
CA TRP A 434 -4.31 3.87 42.38
C TRP A 434 -5.36 2.93 41.74
N MET A 435 -4.93 1.92 40.97
CA MET A 435 -5.84 0.96 40.33
C MET A 435 -6.65 0.16 41.37
N ARG A 436 -6.01 -0.25 42.47
CA ARG A 436 -6.70 -0.91 43.58
C ARG A 436 -7.69 0.02 44.26
N ASP A 437 -7.28 1.23 44.61
CA ASP A 437 -8.07 2.13 45.46
C ASP A 437 -9.24 2.78 44.68
N ASN A 438 -9.13 2.96 43.36
CA ASN A 438 -10.17 3.59 42.54
C ASN A 438 -11.06 2.58 41.78
N LEU A 439 -10.51 1.43 41.36
CA LEU A 439 -11.22 0.42 40.55
C LEU A 439 -11.30 -0.98 41.19
N GLY A 440 -10.62 -1.22 42.32
CA GLY A 440 -10.55 -2.55 42.96
C GLY A 440 -9.61 -3.54 42.26
N VAL A 441 -8.84 -3.10 41.25
CA VAL A 441 -8.07 -3.98 40.36
C VAL A 441 -6.63 -4.13 40.86
N GLN A 442 -6.20 -5.37 41.07
CA GLN A 442 -4.82 -5.70 41.44
C GLN A 442 -3.92 -5.82 40.20
N VAL A 443 -2.78 -5.12 40.21
CA VAL A 443 -1.79 -5.12 39.12
C VAL A 443 -0.33 -5.29 39.59
N ASP A 444 -0.13 -5.52 40.88
CA ASP A 444 1.19 -5.79 41.47
C ASP A 444 1.92 -6.92 40.74
N GLY A 445 3.20 -6.73 40.41
CA GLY A 445 4.02 -7.70 39.67
C GLY A 445 3.71 -7.83 38.16
N HIS A 446 2.63 -7.22 37.65
CA HIS A 446 2.18 -7.35 36.27
C HIS A 446 2.47 -6.09 35.44
N ALA A 447 3.72 -5.62 35.39
CA ALA A 447 4.06 -4.37 34.70
C ALA A 447 3.62 -4.29 33.23
N ALA A 448 3.58 -5.43 32.51
CA ALA A 448 3.09 -5.51 31.12
C ALA A 448 1.61 -5.10 30.93
N ASP A 449 0.78 -5.34 31.95
CA ASP A 449 -0.65 -4.98 32.05
C ASP A 449 -0.84 -3.80 33.04
N GLY A 450 0.25 -3.16 33.44
CA GLY A 450 0.30 -2.02 34.35
C GLY A 450 1.01 -0.85 33.68
N ALA A 451 2.06 -0.33 34.30
CA ALA A 451 2.79 0.85 33.83
C ALA A 451 3.42 0.73 32.41
N LEU A 452 3.53 -0.46 31.82
CA LEU A 452 4.01 -0.68 30.45
C LEU A 452 2.89 -0.98 29.43
N GLN A 453 1.63 -0.94 29.84
CA GLN A 453 0.49 -1.30 29.01
C GLN A 453 0.35 -0.45 27.75
N ASP A 454 0.48 0.88 27.89
CA ASP A 454 0.33 1.84 26.81
C ASP A 454 1.68 2.26 26.23
N VAL A 455 1.69 2.57 24.94
CA VAL A 455 2.88 2.95 24.17
C VAL A 455 3.24 4.45 24.28
N HIS A 456 2.27 5.29 24.64
CA HIS A 456 2.31 6.76 24.50
C HIS A 456 3.56 7.43 25.08
N TRP A 457 3.97 7.03 26.29
CA TRP A 457 5.17 7.58 26.93
C TRP A 457 6.48 7.19 26.23
N SER A 458 6.52 6.04 25.55
CA SER A 458 7.67 5.69 24.70
C SER A 458 7.76 6.53 23.42
N LEU A 459 6.64 7.12 22.99
CA LEU A 459 6.57 8.07 21.87
C LEU A 459 6.70 9.53 22.34
N GLY A 460 6.93 9.78 23.62
CA GLY A 460 7.00 11.14 24.19
C GLY A 460 5.67 11.90 24.21
N ALA A 461 4.54 11.21 24.03
CA ALA A 461 3.19 11.77 24.01
C ALA A 461 2.66 12.07 25.43
N ILE A 462 3.41 12.88 26.19
CA ILE A 462 3.03 13.38 27.51
C ILE A 462 2.00 14.50 27.33
N GLY A 463 0.90 14.49 28.08
CA GLY A 463 -0.22 15.41 27.87
C GLY A 463 -1.26 14.92 26.87
N TYR A 464 -1.07 13.73 26.28
CA TYR A 464 -2.02 13.15 25.31
C TYR A 464 -3.24 12.56 26.01
N PHE A 465 -3.06 11.72 27.04
CA PHE A 465 -4.16 10.93 27.62
C PHE A 465 -5.42 11.69 28.02
N PRO A 466 -5.39 12.94 28.51
CA PRO A 466 -6.60 13.72 28.79
C PRO A 466 -7.59 13.82 27.62
N SER A 467 -7.11 13.78 26.37
CA SER A 467 -7.98 13.84 25.19
C SER A 467 -9.00 12.71 25.15
N TYR A 468 -8.68 11.53 25.69
CA TYR A 468 -9.57 10.37 25.74
C TYR A 468 -10.80 10.59 26.64
N ALA A 469 -10.59 11.10 27.85
CA ALA A 469 -11.71 11.40 28.75
C ALA A 469 -12.49 12.62 28.28
N LEU A 470 -11.81 13.66 27.77
CA LEU A 470 -12.47 14.79 27.12
C LEU A 470 -13.34 14.34 25.94
N GLY A 471 -12.85 13.41 25.11
CA GLY A 471 -13.61 12.82 24.01
C GLY A 471 -14.92 12.20 24.46
N ALA A 472 -14.92 11.42 25.55
CA ALA A 472 -16.14 10.80 26.08
C ALA A 472 -17.17 11.85 26.57
N LEU A 473 -16.70 12.91 27.24
CA LEU A 473 -17.54 14.02 27.70
C LEU A 473 -18.13 14.82 26.54
N CYS A 474 -17.26 15.23 25.61
CA CYS A 474 -17.64 15.90 24.37
C CYS A 474 -18.65 15.06 23.56
N ALA A 475 -18.44 13.75 23.42
CA ALA A 475 -19.31 12.85 22.67
C ALA A 475 -20.74 12.87 23.25
N ALA A 476 -20.89 12.72 24.57
CA ALA A 476 -22.19 12.79 25.23
C ALA A 476 -22.85 14.16 25.08
N GLN A 477 -22.10 15.25 25.25
CA GLN A 477 -22.62 16.63 25.14
C GLN A 477 -23.06 16.97 23.70
N ILE A 478 -22.30 16.54 22.69
CA ILE A 478 -22.62 16.67 21.27
C ILE A 478 -23.83 15.80 20.91
N PHE A 479 -23.87 14.54 21.34
CA PHE A 479 -24.98 13.62 21.04
C PHE A 479 -26.29 14.04 21.72
N ALA A 480 -26.23 14.58 22.94
CA ALA A 480 -27.39 15.17 23.60
C ALA A 480 -27.94 16.38 22.82
N ALA A 481 -27.08 17.20 22.23
CA ALA A 481 -27.51 18.27 21.33
C ALA A 481 -28.11 17.71 20.02
N ALA A 482 -27.49 16.68 19.43
CA ALA A 482 -28.02 16.00 18.25
C ALA A 482 -29.43 15.45 18.49
N LYS A 483 -29.68 14.73 19.60
CA LYS A 483 -31.02 14.22 19.96
C LYS A 483 -32.05 15.33 20.16
N ARG A 484 -31.67 16.49 20.72
CA ARG A 484 -32.58 17.65 20.84
C ARG A 484 -32.92 18.27 19.47
N ASN A 485 -32.02 18.21 18.50
CA ASN A 485 -32.25 18.75 17.15
C ASN A 485 -32.85 17.73 16.17
N LEU A 486 -32.71 16.44 16.45
CA LEU A 486 -33.20 15.33 15.63
C LEU A 486 -34.08 14.40 16.51
N PRO A 487 -35.37 14.75 16.76
CA PRO A 487 -36.24 13.97 17.64
C PRO A 487 -36.46 12.51 17.20
N THR A 488 -36.28 12.21 15.91
CA THR A 488 -36.41 10.85 15.33
C THR A 488 -35.11 10.05 15.37
N LEU A 489 -34.03 10.56 15.98
CA LEU A 489 -32.69 9.96 15.84
C LEU A 489 -32.61 8.49 16.29
N ASP A 490 -33.33 8.10 17.34
CA ASP A 490 -33.36 6.71 17.79
C ASP A 490 -34.07 5.80 16.75
N ASP A 491 -35.21 6.22 16.19
CA ASP A 491 -35.93 5.51 15.12
C ASP A 491 -35.10 5.44 13.82
N ASP A 492 -34.33 6.49 13.54
CA ASP A 492 -33.43 6.53 12.39
C ASP A 492 -32.26 5.56 12.58
N ILE A 493 -31.65 5.50 13.76
CA ILE A 493 -30.63 4.48 14.11
C ILE A 493 -31.22 3.06 14.01
N ALA A 494 -32.41 2.82 14.55
CA ALA A 494 -33.07 1.50 14.51
C ALA A 494 -33.37 1.00 13.09
N ARG A 495 -33.55 1.92 12.13
CA ARG A 495 -33.76 1.62 10.71
C ARG A 495 -32.46 1.59 9.89
N GLY A 496 -31.30 1.81 10.50
CA GLY A 496 -30.02 1.93 9.81
C GLY A 496 -29.84 3.23 9.01
N ASN A 497 -30.67 4.24 9.27
CA ASN A 497 -30.63 5.55 8.62
C ASN A 497 -29.70 6.52 9.38
N PHE A 498 -28.39 6.36 9.21
CA PHE A 498 -27.40 7.20 9.90
C PHE A 498 -27.15 8.57 9.24
N ALA A 499 -27.76 8.83 8.08
CA ALA A 499 -27.55 10.05 7.31
C ALA A 499 -27.94 11.37 8.03
N PRO A 500 -29.06 11.45 8.80
CA PRO A 500 -29.41 12.66 9.55
C PRO A 500 -28.37 13.05 10.60
N LEU A 501 -27.90 12.06 11.38
CA LEU A 501 -26.83 12.26 12.37
C LEU A 501 -25.54 12.72 11.70
N ARG A 502 -25.13 12.03 10.63
CA ARG A 502 -23.91 12.35 9.90
C ARG A 502 -23.92 13.78 9.35
N GLU A 503 -25.00 14.23 8.70
CA GLU A 503 -25.05 15.61 8.17
C GLU A 503 -25.18 16.68 9.26
N TRP A 504 -25.85 16.36 10.39
CA TRP A 504 -25.89 17.25 11.54
C TRP A 504 -24.50 17.42 12.17
N LEU A 505 -23.75 16.33 12.37
CA LEU A 505 -22.36 16.39 12.83
C LEU A 505 -21.47 17.11 11.81
N ARG A 506 -21.68 16.87 10.51
CA ARG A 506 -20.94 17.54 9.45
C ARG A 506 -21.12 19.06 9.49
N THR A 507 -22.36 19.51 9.65
CA THR A 507 -22.73 20.93 9.69
C THR A 507 -22.24 21.62 10.96
N ASN A 508 -22.40 20.97 12.12
CA ASN A 508 -22.16 21.59 13.42
C ASN A 508 -20.76 21.36 14.00
N ILE A 509 -20.00 20.38 13.49
CA ILE A 509 -18.65 20.04 13.95
C ILE A 509 -17.67 19.99 12.77
N HIS A 510 -17.91 19.13 11.77
CA HIS A 510 -16.84 18.73 10.83
C HIS A 510 -16.43 19.87 9.88
N LEU A 511 -17.39 20.64 9.38
CA LEU A 511 -17.12 21.81 8.53
C LEU A 511 -16.41 22.93 9.28
N LEU A 512 -16.59 23.05 10.60
CA LEU A 512 -15.93 24.10 11.39
C LEU A 512 -14.42 23.89 11.47
N GLY A 513 -13.97 22.63 11.53
CA GLY A 513 -12.56 22.29 11.68
C GLY A 513 -11.95 23.01 12.89
N SER A 514 -10.83 23.69 12.66
CA SER A 514 -10.07 24.42 13.68
C SER A 514 -10.45 25.92 13.78
N VAL A 515 -11.57 26.36 13.19
CA VAL A 515 -12.06 27.74 13.32
C VAL A 515 -12.38 28.13 14.78
N PRO A 516 -13.07 27.30 15.60
CA PRO A 516 -13.24 27.60 17.03
C PRO A 516 -11.89 27.64 17.74
N ASN A 517 -11.72 28.52 18.73
CA ASN A 517 -10.42 28.68 19.38
C ASN A 517 -10.04 27.48 20.27
N SER A 518 -11.01 26.80 20.89
CA SER A 518 -10.83 25.61 21.74
C SER A 518 -12.08 24.72 21.71
N ALA A 519 -11.98 23.52 22.28
CA ALA A 519 -13.13 22.62 22.46
C ALA A 519 -14.23 23.22 23.38
N ASP A 520 -13.84 23.94 24.44
CA ASP A 520 -14.78 24.68 25.31
C ASP A 520 -15.57 25.74 24.51
N ALA A 521 -14.93 26.46 23.58
CA ALA A 521 -15.62 27.42 22.72
C ALA A 521 -16.60 26.73 21.75
N LEU A 522 -16.16 25.65 21.08
CA LEU A 522 -17.02 24.85 20.19
C LEU A 522 -18.29 24.35 20.91
N LEU A 523 -18.15 23.78 22.11
CA LEU A 523 -19.31 23.28 22.86
C LEU A 523 -20.17 24.41 23.42
N THR A 524 -19.58 25.56 23.77
CA THR A 524 -20.36 26.73 24.19
C THR A 524 -21.25 27.24 23.06
N ASP A 525 -20.72 27.36 21.83
CA ASP A 525 -21.48 27.80 20.67
C ASP A 525 -22.57 26.79 20.25
N LEU A 526 -22.29 25.50 20.40
CA LEU A 526 -23.20 24.40 20.04
C LEU A 526 -24.29 24.13 21.07
N THR A 527 -23.95 24.19 22.37
CA THR A 527 -24.78 23.68 23.46
C THR A 527 -25.16 24.72 24.51
N GLY A 528 -24.56 25.91 24.47
CA GLY A 528 -24.76 26.98 25.45
C GLY A 528 -23.83 26.90 26.68
N THR A 529 -23.01 25.85 26.77
CA THR A 529 -22.12 25.56 27.91
C THR A 529 -20.77 25.02 27.44
N PRO A 530 -19.66 25.27 28.16
CA PRO A 530 -18.37 24.64 27.90
C PRO A 530 -18.43 23.13 28.17
N ILE A 531 -17.29 22.41 28.05
CA ILE A 531 -17.19 20.99 28.39
C ILE A 531 -17.67 20.78 29.83
N SER A 532 -18.71 19.96 30.01
CA SER A 532 -19.28 19.61 31.32
C SER A 532 -19.45 18.10 31.47
N PRO A 533 -19.24 17.53 32.68
CA PRO A 533 -19.63 16.15 32.97
C PRO A 533 -21.14 15.90 32.88
N ASP A 534 -22.00 16.92 32.91
CA ASP A 534 -23.47 16.75 33.04
C ASP A 534 -24.05 15.76 32.02
N ALA A 535 -23.88 16.04 30.72
CA ALA A 535 -24.47 15.21 29.67
C ALA A 535 -23.93 13.77 29.66
N PHE A 536 -22.68 13.55 30.09
CA PHE A 536 -22.08 12.23 30.19
C PHE A 536 -22.61 11.45 31.40
N ILE A 537 -22.73 12.12 32.55
CA ILE A 537 -23.32 11.51 33.75
C ILE A 537 -24.79 11.18 33.52
N ASP A 538 -25.58 12.09 32.96
CA ASP A 538 -27.00 11.89 32.68
C ASP A 538 -27.22 10.72 31.70
N TYR A 539 -26.39 10.64 30.64
CA TYR A 539 -26.38 9.51 29.69
C TYR A 539 -26.11 8.17 30.40
N LEU A 540 -25.07 8.09 31.24
CA LEU A 540 -24.72 6.86 31.95
C LEU A 540 -25.76 6.46 32.99
N GLN A 541 -26.34 7.41 33.72
CA GLN A 541 -27.44 7.16 34.65
C GLN A 541 -28.67 6.61 33.92
N ALA A 542 -29.08 7.24 32.82
CA ALA A 542 -30.20 6.77 32.01
C ALA A 542 -29.96 5.37 31.41
N LYS A 543 -28.72 5.08 30.99
CA LYS A 543 -28.35 3.80 30.35
C LYS A 543 -28.25 2.64 31.34
N TYR A 544 -27.65 2.86 32.51
CA TYR A 544 -27.27 1.79 33.44
C TYR A 544 -28.12 1.71 34.72
N LEU A 545 -28.70 2.82 35.18
CA LEU A 545 -29.46 2.88 36.44
C LEU A 545 -30.98 2.96 36.25
N ALA A 546 -31.46 3.25 35.04
CA ALA A 546 -32.91 3.26 34.78
C ALA A 546 -33.55 1.90 35.11
N PRO A 547 -34.78 1.89 35.68
CA PRO A 547 -35.56 0.67 35.78
C PRO A 547 -35.84 0.12 34.38
N SER A 548 -35.56 -1.16 34.16
CA SER A 548 -35.90 -1.84 32.92
C SER A 548 -37.43 -1.89 32.79
N SER A 549 -37.99 -1.14 31.84
CA SER A 549 -39.44 -1.02 31.58
C SER A 549 -40.06 -2.26 30.92
N THR A 550 -39.50 -3.43 31.19
CA THR A 550 -39.86 -4.74 30.63
C THR A 550 -40.47 -5.65 31.71
N ALA A 551 -41.49 -5.13 32.38
CA ALA A 551 -42.40 -5.90 33.24
C ALA A 551 -43.88 -5.73 32.84
N THR A 552 -44.15 -5.38 31.58
CA THR A 552 -45.50 -5.46 31.01
C THR A 552 -45.71 -6.86 30.44
N THR A 553 -46.11 -7.80 31.31
CA THR A 553 -46.43 -9.17 30.90
C THR A 553 -47.65 -9.16 29.97
N PHE A 554 -47.42 -9.30 28.66
CA PHE A 554 -48.49 -9.58 27.70
C PHE A 554 -49.05 -10.99 27.93
N TYR A 555 -49.99 -11.10 28.87
CA TYR A 555 -50.87 -12.27 28.94
C TYR A 555 -51.83 -12.24 27.76
N SER A 556 -51.74 -13.26 26.91
CA SER A 556 -52.74 -13.55 25.89
C SER A 556 -54.09 -13.90 26.56
N PRO A 557 -55.20 -13.20 26.26
CA PRO A 557 -56.49 -13.49 26.86
C PRO A 557 -57.19 -14.63 26.11
N LEU A 558 -56.76 -15.87 26.37
CA LEU A 558 -57.41 -17.05 25.79
C LEU A 558 -57.27 -18.31 26.66
N GLU A 559 -57.73 -18.24 27.92
CA GLU A 559 -58.26 -19.40 28.66
C GLU A 559 -59.03 -18.97 29.92
N HIS A 560 -59.94 -19.83 30.39
CA HIS A 560 -60.74 -19.69 31.62
C HIS A 560 -61.73 -18.51 31.74
N ALA A 561 -62.80 -18.58 30.95
CA ALA A 561 -64.13 -18.40 31.55
C ALA A 561 -64.54 -19.72 32.21
N LEU A 562 -64.57 -19.80 33.55
CA LEU A 562 -65.41 -20.68 34.40
C LEU A 562 -64.91 -20.66 35.87
N GLY A 563 -65.81 -20.34 36.81
CA GLY A 563 -65.89 -21.06 38.08
C GLY A 563 -65.28 -20.45 39.37
N GLU A 564 -66.17 -19.89 40.18
CA GLU A 564 -66.23 -20.03 41.65
C GLU A 564 -65.35 -19.15 42.59
N THR A 565 -65.73 -19.18 43.87
CA THR A 565 -65.61 -18.08 44.85
C THR A 565 -65.11 -18.58 46.21
N LYS A 566 -64.32 -17.76 46.96
CA LYS A 566 -64.61 -17.30 48.36
C LYS A 566 -63.40 -16.88 49.23
N ASN A 567 -63.63 -15.78 49.97
CA ASN A 567 -63.31 -15.50 51.40
C ASN A 567 -61.89 -15.15 51.92
N GLY A 568 -61.83 -14.03 52.67
CA GLY A 568 -60.97 -13.78 53.86
C GLY A 568 -59.76 -12.88 53.62
N SER A 569 -59.76 -11.55 53.86
CA SER A 569 -59.95 -10.73 55.09
C SER A 569 -58.62 -10.33 55.81
N PRO A 570 -58.52 -9.13 56.43
CA PRO A 570 -57.32 -8.27 56.43
C PRO A 570 -56.56 -8.20 57.79
N PRO A 571 -55.46 -7.41 57.93
CA PRO A 571 -55.54 -6.02 58.49
C PRO A 571 -54.36 -5.07 58.04
N PRO A 572 -54.08 -3.90 58.67
CA PRO A 572 -54.92 -2.71 58.90
C PRO A 572 -54.25 -1.37 58.44
N GLU A 573 -54.87 -0.23 58.79
CA GLU A 573 -54.58 1.14 58.31
C GLU A 573 -53.24 1.80 58.73
N GLN A 574 -52.86 2.83 57.95
CA GLN A 574 -52.11 4.02 58.38
C GLN A 574 -52.88 5.28 57.94
N GLU A 575 -53.50 5.96 58.90
CA GLU A 575 -53.93 7.37 58.90
C GLU A 575 -52.90 8.14 59.76
N GLU A 576 -52.66 9.45 59.69
CA GLU A 576 -52.96 10.62 58.82
C GLU A 576 -51.79 11.62 59.10
N GLU A 577 -51.49 12.69 58.37
CA GLU A 577 -52.18 13.98 58.14
C GLU A 577 -51.32 14.71 57.05
N GLU A 578 -51.89 15.22 55.95
CA GLU A 578 -52.20 16.66 55.70
C GLU A 578 -50.95 17.56 55.48
N GLU A 579 -50.90 18.52 54.54
CA GLU A 579 -51.88 19.57 54.18
C GLU A 579 -51.72 20.06 52.71
N GLU A 580 -52.84 20.42 52.05
CA GLU A 580 -53.10 21.62 51.20
C GLU A 580 -52.15 22.12 50.05
N GLU A 581 -52.60 22.78 48.95
CA GLU A 581 -53.91 22.91 48.26
C GLU A 581 -53.72 23.60 46.86
N LEU A 582 -54.83 23.91 46.16
CA LEU A 582 -55.01 24.77 44.96
C LEU A 582 -54.56 24.22 43.56
N GLY A 583 -55.41 24.19 42.50
CA GLY A 583 -56.86 24.41 42.44
C GLY A 583 -57.42 24.87 41.06
N THR A 584 -58.09 23.97 40.33
CA THR A 584 -59.17 24.25 39.31
C THR A 584 -58.81 25.02 38.00
N THR A 585 -59.55 24.99 36.87
CA THR A 585 -60.95 24.58 36.59
C THR A 585 -61.15 24.10 35.13
N THR A 586 -61.80 22.93 34.98
CA THR A 586 -62.93 22.54 34.09
C THR A 586 -63.16 23.05 32.65
N ALA A 587 -63.75 22.16 31.84
CA ALA A 587 -64.26 22.39 30.48
C ALA A 587 -65.71 22.95 30.43
N ALA A 588 -66.02 23.67 29.35
CA ALA A 588 -67.36 23.95 28.85
C ALA A 588 -67.34 24.12 27.32
N ASP A 589 -68.52 23.98 26.71
CA ASP A 589 -68.88 24.36 25.34
C ASP A 589 -68.33 23.52 24.17
N ILE A 590 -69.01 22.37 24.04
CA ILE A 590 -69.25 21.61 22.81
C ILE A 590 -69.94 22.49 21.74
N GLU A 591 -69.73 22.10 20.47
CA GLU A 591 -70.70 22.13 19.34
C GLU A 591 -70.33 22.97 18.10
N HIS A 592 -69.83 22.29 17.06
CA HIS A 592 -70.55 22.29 15.77
C HIS A 592 -70.22 21.06 14.90
N ILE A 593 -71.28 20.50 14.31
CA ILE A 593 -71.37 19.24 13.55
C ILE A 593 -71.23 19.63 12.03
N VAL A 594 -70.73 18.85 11.06
CA VAL A 594 -71.34 17.66 10.41
C VAL A 594 -70.39 16.97 9.41
N ASN A 595 -70.26 15.64 9.56
CA ASN A 595 -70.06 14.54 8.58
C ASN A 595 -69.47 14.77 7.17
N TRP A 596 -68.51 13.91 6.81
CA TRP A 596 -68.81 12.84 5.83
C TRP A 596 -68.06 11.54 6.14
N GLN A 597 -68.70 10.40 5.85
CA GLN A 597 -68.19 9.04 6.12
C GLN A 597 -67.49 8.42 4.89
N PRO A 598 -66.69 7.35 5.07
CA PRO A 598 -65.97 6.72 3.98
C PRO A 598 -66.84 5.73 3.18
N THR A 599 -66.88 5.89 1.85
CA THR A 599 -67.41 4.86 0.93
C THR A 599 -66.29 3.98 0.41
N ALA A 600 -66.42 2.68 0.63
CA ALA A 600 -65.46 1.67 0.20
C ALA A 600 -65.42 1.48 -1.32
N TYR A 601 -64.26 0.99 -1.80
CA TYR A 601 -64.23 0.01 -2.88
C TYR A 601 -63.21 -1.09 -2.55
N HIS A 602 -63.71 -2.20 -2.02
CA HIS A 602 -63.07 -3.48 -2.30
C HIS A 602 -63.32 -3.79 -3.77
N ASN A 603 -62.25 -4.11 -4.50
CA ASN A 603 -62.33 -5.11 -5.57
C ASN A 603 -60.97 -5.79 -5.66
N GLY A 604 -60.96 -7.11 -5.39
CA GLY A 604 -59.81 -7.93 -5.70
C GLY A 604 -59.67 -8.05 -7.21
N GLY A 605 -58.49 -7.74 -7.73
CA GLY A 605 -58.17 -7.88 -9.14
C GLY A 605 -56.67 -8.00 -9.30
N SER A 606 -56.19 -9.17 -9.72
CA SER A 606 -54.80 -9.37 -10.11
C SER A 606 -54.48 -8.47 -11.31
N LEU A 607 -53.54 -7.54 -11.15
CA LEU A 607 -52.95 -6.84 -12.29
C LEU A 607 -52.27 -7.88 -13.19
N SER A 608 -52.66 -7.93 -14.47
CA SER A 608 -51.96 -8.78 -15.43
C SER A 608 -50.56 -8.21 -15.71
N PRO A 609 -49.57 -9.05 -16.07
CA PRO A 609 -48.22 -8.60 -16.41
C PRO A 609 -48.19 -7.54 -17.53
N GLU A 610 -49.20 -7.53 -18.39
CA GLU A 610 -49.32 -6.61 -19.54
C GLU A 610 -49.72 -5.19 -19.12
N ALA A 611 -50.57 -5.04 -18.09
CA ALA A 611 -50.92 -3.72 -17.54
C ALA A 611 -49.72 -3.05 -16.84
N ALA A 612 -48.91 -3.84 -16.14
CA ALA A 612 -47.66 -3.34 -15.54
C ALA A 612 -46.60 -2.97 -16.60
N ALA A 613 -46.58 -3.67 -17.75
CA ALA A 613 -45.69 -3.36 -18.86
C ALA A 613 -46.08 -2.05 -19.58
N GLU A 614 -47.37 -1.71 -19.68
CA GLU A 614 -47.83 -0.48 -20.32
C GLU A 614 -47.49 0.79 -19.52
N GLU A 615 -47.55 0.78 -18.18
CA GLU A 615 -47.07 1.91 -17.38
C GLU A 615 -45.54 2.07 -17.48
N LEU A 616 -44.78 0.97 -17.46
CA LEU A 616 -43.33 1.01 -17.63
C LEU A 616 -42.90 1.55 -19.01
N ALA A 617 -43.72 1.32 -20.04
CA ALA A 617 -43.50 1.87 -21.38
C ALA A 617 -43.74 3.38 -21.46
N ARG A 618 -44.74 3.91 -20.74
CA ARG A 618 -45.06 5.35 -20.73
C ARG A 618 -44.01 6.20 -20.01
N PHE A 619 -43.30 5.64 -19.03
CA PHE A 619 -42.22 6.34 -18.33
C PHE A 619 -40.91 6.47 -19.16
N ARG A 620 -40.76 5.74 -20.27
CA ARG A 620 -39.54 5.74 -21.11
C ARG A 620 -39.52 6.74 -22.27
N LEU A 621 -40.54 7.58 -22.43
CA LEU A 621 -40.70 8.48 -23.60
C LEU A 621 -40.60 9.99 -23.29
N ARG A 622 -40.00 10.39 -22.16
CA ARG A 622 -39.77 11.81 -21.80
C ARG A 622 -38.33 12.18 -21.41
N ALA A 623 -37.34 11.46 -21.94
CA ALA A 623 -35.92 11.82 -21.80
C ALA A 623 -35.16 11.61 -23.13
N GLY A 624 -35.58 12.35 -24.17
CA GLY A 624 -34.82 12.48 -25.41
C GLY A 624 -34.00 13.77 -25.40
N GLY A 625 -32.68 13.64 -25.27
CA GLY A 625 -31.73 14.76 -25.32
C GLY A 625 -30.30 14.22 -25.36
N ASP A 626 -29.49 14.71 -26.32
CA ASP A 626 -28.15 14.19 -26.59
C ASP A 626 -27.22 14.18 -25.38
N MET A 627 -26.70 13.00 -25.03
CA MET A 627 -25.47 12.90 -24.22
C MET A 627 -24.26 12.82 -25.15
N SER A 628 -23.56 13.95 -25.27
CA SER A 628 -22.15 13.92 -25.65
C SER A 628 -21.36 13.10 -24.62
N ILE A 629 -20.59 12.11 -25.09
CA ILE A 629 -19.84 11.20 -24.23
C ILE A 629 -18.61 11.95 -23.69
N ASP A 630 -18.63 12.33 -22.41
CA ASP A 630 -17.42 12.74 -21.69
C ASP A 630 -16.51 11.51 -21.51
N PHE A 631 -15.22 11.70 -21.77
CA PHE A 631 -14.21 10.64 -21.89
C PHE A 631 -13.78 10.06 -20.53
N ARG A 632 -14.40 10.49 -19.42
CA ARG A 632 -13.97 10.20 -18.03
C ARG A 632 -14.56 8.94 -17.41
N ASP A 633 -15.79 8.55 -17.72
CA ASP A 633 -16.44 7.44 -17.00
C ASP A 633 -15.98 6.04 -17.45
N GLY A 634 -15.46 5.91 -18.68
CA GLY A 634 -14.90 4.65 -19.18
C GLY A 634 -13.68 4.12 -18.41
N TYR A 635 -13.06 4.94 -17.54
CA TYR A 635 -11.91 4.56 -16.72
C TYR A 635 -12.32 3.99 -15.35
N ARG A 636 -13.52 4.32 -14.84
CA ARG A 636 -13.97 3.92 -13.49
C ARG A 636 -14.42 2.47 -13.40
N SER A 637 -15.11 1.98 -14.44
CA SER A 637 -15.70 0.62 -14.50
C SER A 637 -14.68 -0.53 -14.56
N TRP A 638 -13.39 -0.24 -14.72
CA TRP A 638 -12.34 -1.26 -14.81
C TRP A 638 -11.76 -1.67 -13.44
N ARG A 639 -11.82 -0.79 -12.42
CA ARG A 639 -11.16 -1.01 -11.13
C ARG A 639 -11.99 -1.84 -10.14
N LEU A 640 -13.29 -2.00 -10.39
CA LEU A 640 -14.23 -2.74 -9.55
C LEU A 640 -14.67 -4.02 -10.28
N GLY A 641 -14.11 -5.16 -9.88
CA GLY A 641 -14.39 -6.48 -10.45
C GLY A 641 -15.79 -7.02 -10.11
N ARG A 642 -16.85 -6.36 -10.58
CA ARG A 642 -18.22 -6.90 -10.49
C ARG A 642 -18.46 -7.90 -11.62
N ALA A 643 -18.38 -9.18 -11.31
CA ALA A 643 -18.88 -10.24 -12.19
C ALA A 643 -20.41 -10.18 -12.23
N THR A 644 -20.98 -9.70 -13.33
CA THR A 644 -22.40 -9.88 -13.63
C THR A 644 -22.63 -11.31 -14.12
N GLY A 645 -23.19 -12.16 -13.26
CA GLY A 645 -23.62 -13.52 -13.60
C GLY A 645 -25.05 -13.74 -13.14
N ALA A 646 -26.00 -13.60 -14.07
CA ALA A 646 -27.40 -13.98 -13.83
C ALA A 646 -27.63 -15.42 -14.32
N THR A 647 -28.56 -16.10 -13.65
CA THR A 647 -29.22 -17.37 -14.04
C THR A 647 -28.34 -18.59 -14.29
N GLU A 648 -28.47 -19.62 -13.44
CA GLU A 648 -29.05 -20.90 -13.88
C GLU A 648 -29.62 -21.71 -12.69
N ASN A 649 -30.71 -22.45 -12.94
CA ASN A 649 -31.37 -23.36 -11.99
C ASN A 649 -30.89 -24.80 -12.21
N SER A 650 -30.65 -25.59 -11.16
CA SER A 650 -31.22 -26.96 -11.04
C SER A 650 -30.80 -27.73 -9.77
N SER A 651 -31.82 -28.22 -9.04
CA SER A 651 -31.92 -29.48 -8.28
C SER A 651 -30.68 -30.23 -7.75
N GLY A 652 -30.71 -30.55 -6.44
CA GLY A 652 -31.04 -31.95 -6.06
C GLY A 652 -30.10 -32.75 -5.14
N LEU A 653 -30.62 -33.05 -3.93
CA LEU A 653 -30.56 -34.35 -3.21
C LEU A 653 -29.29 -34.86 -2.49
N LEU A 654 -29.55 -35.38 -1.27
CA LEU A 654 -28.77 -36.35 -0.45
C LEU A 654 -27.42 -35.86 0.12
N GLY A 655 -27.08 -35.99 1.41
CA GLY A 655 -27.79 -36.56 2.58
C GLY A 655 -27.06 -37.77 3.18
N CYS A 656 -26.44 -37.60 4.37
CA CYS A 656 -26.23 -38.64 5.41
C CYS A 656 -25.53 -38.04 6.66
N HIS A 657 -25.71 -38.69 7.82
CA HIS A 657 -25.33 -38.20 9.16
C HIS A 657 -24.68 -39.36 9.99
N PRO A 658 -24.56 -39.32 11.35
CA PRO A 658 -23.29 -39.27 12.10
C PRO A 658 -22.86 -40.54 12.88
N ALA A 659 -21.62 -40.57 13.41
CA ALA A 659 -21.17 -41.27 14.65
C ALA A 659 -19.63 -41.16 14.84
N ALA A 660 -18.96 -41.29 16.01
CA ALA A 660 -19.33 -41.15 17.44
C ALA A 660 -18.10 -41.36 18.39
N ARG A 661 -18.09 -40.78 19.61
CA ARG A 661 -17.39 -41.21 20.88
C ARG A 661 -15.83 -41.20 20.94
N ARG A 662 -15.12 -41.09 22.09
CA ARG A 662 -15.39 -40.70 23.51
C ARG A 662 -14.07 -40.50 24.30
N GLU A 663 -14.12 -39.64 25.34
CA GLU A 663 -13.49 -39.71 26.69
C GLU A 663 -12.04 -40.22 26.91
N ALA A 664 -11.15 -39.40 27.51
CA ALA A 664 -10.46 -39.68 28.81
C ALA A 664 -9.47 -38.58 29.31
N THR A 665 -9.80 -37.96 30.46
CA THR A 665 -8.98 -37.50 31.63
C THR A 665 -7.62 -36.76 31.52
N MET A 666 -7.51 -35.73 32.40
CA MET A 666 -6.36 -35.07 33.08
C MET A 666 -5.06 -35.92 33.19
N ASP A 667 -3.83 -35.37 33.28
CA ASP A 667 -3.40 -34.22 34.10
C ASP A 667 -1.97 -33.71 33.73
N HIS A 668 -1.51 -32.64 34.38
CA HIS A 668 -0.14 -32.08 34.47
C HIS A 668 0.43 -31.13 33.39
N TYR A 669 0.95 -30.00 33.91
CA TYR A 669 1.91 -29.08 33.30
C TYR A 669 3.25 -29.77 33.03
N ASP A 670 3.70 -29.82 31.78
CA ASP A 670 4.88 -29.07 31.26
C ASP A 670 4.96 -29.30 29.73
N THR A 671 5.79 -28.54 29.01
CA THR A 671 6.02 -28.56 27.55
C THR A 671 4.91 -27.97 26.65
N GLN A 672 5.05 -26.69 26.29
CA GLN A 672 4.62 -26.16 24.99
C GLN A 672 5.71 -25.27 24.37
N SER A 673 6.78 -25.92 23.91
CA SER A 673 7.69 -25.41 22.91
C SER A 673 8.08 -26.57 21.99
N ALA A 674 7.85 -26.38 20.68
CA ALA A 674 8.00 -27.34 19.57
C ALA A 674 6.84 -28.35 19.34
N LEU A 675 6.51 -28.52 18.05
CA LEU A 675 5.69 -29.58 17.41
C LEU A 675 4.17 -29.52 17.73
N TYR A 676 3.22 -29.35 16.80
CA TYR A 676 3.17 -29.57 15.34
C TYR A 676 2.52 -28.39 14.57
N PRO A 677 2.68 -28.28 13.23
CA PRO A 677 2.18 -27.15 12.45
C PRO A 677 0.68 -27.29 12.13
N SER A 678 -0.08 -26.23 12.35
CA SER A 678 -1.47 -26.13 11.91
C SER A 678 -1.53 -25.96 10.38
N LEU A 679 -1.69 -27.08 9.67
CA LEU A 679 -2.12 -27.12 8.28
C LEU A 679 -3.57 -26.63 8.17
N ALA A 680 -3.78 -25.31 8.27
CA ALA A 680 -4.96 -24.68 7.70
C ALA A 680 -4.90 -24.86 6.17
N PRO A 681 -6.03 -25.12 5.49
CA PRO A 681 -6.02 -25.27 4.05
C PRO A 681 -5.55 -23.95 3.44
N ALA A 682 -4.47 -24.01 2.66
CA ALA A 682 -4.02 -22.86 1.90
C ALA A 682 -5.11 -22.52 0.88
N GLU A 683 -5.94 -21.51 1.20
CA GLU A 683 -6.75 -20.84 0.21
C GLU A 683 -5.80 -20.40 -0.90
N ARG A 684 -5.97 -21.01 -2.07
CA ARG A 684 -5.13 -20.77 -3.25
C ARG A 684 -5.41 -19.38 -3.78
N ASN A 685 -4.85 -18.37 -3.13
CA ASN A 685 -4.78 -17.03 -3.67
C ASN A 685 -3.64 -16.98 -4.71
N THR A 686 -3.84 -17.69 -5.83
CA THR A 686 -2.94 -17.67 -7.00
C THR A 686 -2.90 -16.30 -7.71
N SER A 687 -3.58 -15.28 -7.16
CA SER A 687 -3.78 -13.98 -7.77
C SER A 687 -2.93 -12.84 -7.21
N ARG A 688 -1.69 -13.10 -6.75
CA ARG A 688 -0.74 -12.01 -6.41
C ARG A 688 0.77 -12.29 -6.53
N TYR A 689 1.18 -13.19 -7.43
CA TYR A 689 2.56 -13.15 -7.91
C TYR A 689 2.81 -11.85 -8.70
N TRP A 690 3.72 -11.01 -8.21
CA TRP A 690 4.13 -9.76 -8.86
C TRP A 690 5.09 -10.03 -10.04
N TRP A 691 4.64 -10.80 -11.03
CA TRP A 691 5.43 -11.22 -12.21
C TRP A 691 6.09 -10.06 -12.97
N ARG A 692 5.55 -8.84 -12.85
CA ARG A 692 6.03 -7.57 -13.43
C ARG A 692 7.46 -7.19 -13.00
N TYR A 693 7.96 -7.83 -11.93
CA TYR A 693 9.30 -7.61 -11.37
C TYR A 693 10.16 -8.87 -11.33
N THR A 694 9.79 -9.94 -12.05
CA THR A 694 10.62 -11.15 -12.11
C THR A 694 11.89 -10.91 -12.93
N VAL A 695 13.06 -11.13 -12.31
CA VAL A 695 14.36 -11.06 -13.00
C VAL A 695 14.40 -12.04 -14.17
N ALA A 696 13.78 -13.21 -14.03
CA ALA A 696 13.56 -14.20 -15.08
C ALA A 696 13.03 -13.61 -16.40
N TYR A 697 11.99 -12.74 -16.37
CA TYR A 697 11.45 -12.12 -17.59
C TYR A 697 12.52 -11.31 -18.33
N TRP A 698 13.28 -10.50 -17.60
CA TRP A 698 14.30 -9.63 -18.18
C TRP A 698 15.56 -10.39 -18.61
N VAL A 699 15.88 -11.51 -17.95
CA VAL A 699 16.91 -12.46 -18.38
C VAL A 699 16.54 -13.07 -19.73
N SER A 700 15.39 -13.75 -19.84
CA SER A 700 14.95 -14.39 -21.10
C SER A 700 14.72 -13.36 -22.22
N THR A 701 14.19 -12.17 -21.90
CA THR A 701 14.03 -11.08 -22.87
C THR A 701 15.37 -10.58 -23.39
N SER A 702 16.38 -10.48 -22.54
CA SER A 702 17.72 -10.04 -22.96
C SER A 702 18.42 -11.10 -23.82
N PHE A 703 18.40 -12.38 -23.43
CA PHE A 703 18.94 -13.45 -24.28
C PHE A 703 18.21 -13.55 -25.62
N MET A 704 16.89 -13.34 -25.65
CA MET A 704 16.12 -13.28 -26.89
C MET A 704 16.58 -12.14 -27.81
N ILE A 705 16.66 -10.88 -27.31
CA ILE A 705 17.14 -9.74 -28.10
C ILE A 705 18.55 -10.02 -28.64
N GLY A 706 19.43 -10.57 -27.78
CA GLY A 706 20.80 -10.93 -28.16
C GLY A 706 20.84 -11.99 -29.28
N SER A 707 20.08 -13.07 -29.14
CA SER A 707 20.00 -14.16 -30.11
C SER A 707 19.41 -13.72 -31.45
N VAL A 708 18.39 -12.86 -31.46
CA VAL A 708 17.84 -12.30 -32.70
C VAL A 708 18.92 -11.51 -33.45
N LEU A 709 19.70 -10.68 -32.75
CA LEU A 709 20.78 -9.90 -33.35
C LEU A 709 21.95 -10.77 -33.84
N PHE A 710 22.29 -11.84 -33.11
CA PHE A 710 23.25 -12.85 -33.58
C PHE A 710 22.77 -13.58 -34.84
N CYS A 711 21.53 -14.06 -34.87
CA CYS A 711 20.95 -14.70 -36.06
C CYS A 711 20.94 -13.77 -37.29
N VAL A 712 20.62 -12.48 -37.09
CA VAL A 712 20.69 -11.48 -38.16
C VAL A 712 22.14 -11.33 -38.65
N GLY A 713 23.10 -11.05 -37.75
CA GLY A 713 24.51 -10.89 -38.11
C GLY A 713 25.09 -12.10 -38.84
N ALA A 714 24.82 -13.32 -38.33
CA ALA A 714 25.25 -14.57 -38.93
C ALA A 714 24.59 -14.86 -40.28
N GLY A 715 23.30 -14.54 -40.42
CA GLY A 715 22.58 -14.68 -41.69
C GLY A 715 23.16 -13.78 -42.78
N PHE A 716 23.45 -12.51 -42.46
CA PHE A 716 24.07 -11.60 -43.43
C PHE A 716 25.51 -11.99 -43.76
N ASP A 717 26.29 -12.49 -42.80
CA ASP A 717 27.63 -13.00 -43.08
C ASP A 717 27.62 -14.26 -43.96
N TYR A 718 26.69 -15.18 -43.74
CA TYR A 718 26.55 -16.39 -44.55
C TYR A 718 26.07 -16.08 -45.98
N PHE A 719 25.01 -15.27 -46.14
CA PHE A 719 24.39 -14.99 -47.44
C PHE A 719 25.02 -13.81 -48.21
N SER A 720 26.04 -13.12 -47.67
CA SER A 720 26.72 -12.03 -48.41
C SER A 720 27.52 -12.53 -49.61
N ASP A 721 28.12 -13.71 -49.50
CA ASP A 721 29.19 -14.15 -50.40
C ASP A 721 28.65 -14.74 -51.71
N GLU A 722 27.41 -15.23 -51.72
CA GLU A 722 26.72 -15.71 -52.93
C GLU A 722 26.22 -14.56 -53.84
N LEU A 723 26.35 -13.29 -53.41
CA LEU A 723 25.54 -12.19 -53.92
C LEU A 723 26.30 -10.88 -54.22
N ASP A 724 27.63 -10.85 -54.08
CA ASP A 724 28.45 -9.68 -54.44
C ASP A 724 29.89 -10.01 -54.84
N ALA A 725 30.41 -9.24 -55.81
CA ALA A 725 31.79 -9.39 -56.32
C ALA A 725 32.83 -8.48 -55.62
N SER A 726 32.41 -7.63 -54.67
CA SER A 726 33.30 -6.83 -53.84
C SER A 726 32.62 -6.47 -52.49
N PRO A 727 33.22 -6.78 -51.33
CA PRO A 727 32.69 -6.36 -50.04
C PRO A 727 32.78 -4.84 -49.86
N ASN A 728 31.66 -4.18 -49.61
CA ASN A 728 31.66 -2.82 -49.08
C ASN A 728 31.87 -2.89 -47.55
N GLU A 729 33.05 -2.51 -47.06
CA GLU A 729 33.45 -2.62 -45.64
C GLU A 729 32.42 -2.00 -44.68
N ILE A 730 31.81 -0.88 -45.09
CA ILE A 730 30.82 -0.16 -44.27
C ILE A 730 29.51 -0.95 -44.17
N ARG A 731 29.15 -1.68 -45.24
CA ARG A 731 28.00 -2.59 -45.23
C ARG A 731 28.24 -3.75 -44.27
N THR A 732 29.37 -4.44 -44.39
CA THR A 732 29.73 -5.56 -43.48
C THR A 732 29.78 -5.11 -42.03
N SER A 733 30.33 -3.91 -41.76
CA SER A 733 30.27 -3.31 -40.42
C SER A 733 28.84 -3.15 -39.90
N ALA A 734 27.94 -2.57 -40.69
CA ALA A 734 26.56 -2.32 -40.29
C ALA A 734 25.66 -3.57 -40.22
N THR A 735 25.85 -4.56 -41.11
CA THR A 735 24.96 -5.74 -41.21
C THR A 735 25.48 -6.99 -40.52
N VAL A 736 26.77 -7.04 -40.15
CA VAL A 736 27.39 -8.19 -39.48
C VAL A 736 27.97 -7.77 -38.13
N HIS A 737 28.99 -6.91 -38.11
CA HIS A 737 29.76 -6.64 -36.89
C HIS A 737 28.92 -5.91 -35.81
N TRP A 738 28.14 -4.89 -36.15
CA TRP A 738 27.29 -4.21 -35.18
C TRP A 738 26.14 -5.07 -34.60
N PRO A 739 25.40 -5.89 -35.38
CA PRO A 739 24.48 -6.87 -34.81
C PRO A 739 25.15 -7.82 -33.81
N TYR A 740 26.31 -8.37 -34.14
CA TYR A 740 27.08 -9.18 -33.18
C TYR A 740 27.50 -8.38 -31.93
N PHE A 741 27.99 -7.14 -32.10
CA PHE A 741 28.40 -6.32 -30.97
C PHE A 741 27.23 -6.00 -30.02
N ILE A 742 26.09 -5.55 -30.55
CA ILE A 742 24.91 -5.18 -29.74
C ILE A 742 24.24 -6.44 -29.19
N GLY A 743 24.17 -7.53 -29.95
CA GLY A 743 23.67 -8.82 -29.46
C GLY A 743 24.44 -9.31 -28.23
N GLY A 744 25.77 -9.13 -28.26
CA GLY A 744 26.64 -9.38 -27.10
C GLY A 744 26.31 -8.54 -25.86
N LEU A 745 25.87 -7.28 -26.00
CA LEU A 745 25.50 -6.43 -24.86
C LEU A 745 24.27 -6.99 -24.14
N PHE A 746 23.29 -7.47 -24.91
CA PHE A 746 22.10 -8.10 -24.37
C PHE A 746 22.41 -9.47 -23.75
N PHE A 747 23.31 -10.26 -24.33
CA PHE A 747 23.80 -11.51 -23.72
C PHE A 747 24.54 -11.27 -22.40
N ILE A 748 25.40 -10.25 -22.33
CA ILE A 748 26.08 -9.82 -21.09
C ILE A 748 25.05 -9.35 -20.06
N SER A 749 24.04 -8.59 -20.48
CA SER A 749 23.00 -8.08 -19.58
C SER A 749 22.12 -9.20 -19.02
N GLY A 750 21.69 -10.14 -19.86
CA GLY A 750 20.95 -11.35 -19.44
C GLY A 750 21.78 -12.23 -18.52
N GLY A 751 23.06 -12.47 -18.86
CA GLY A 751 24.00 -13.20 -18.02
C GLY A 751 24.26 -12.52 -16.68
N TYR A 752 24.40 -11.19 -16.64
CA TYR A 752 24.56 -10.43 -15.40
C TYR A 752 23.32 -10.47 -14.52
N MET A 753 22.12 -10.34 -15.10
CA MET A 753 20.86 -10.43 -14.35
C MET A 753 20.63 -11.85 -13.81
N GLY A 754 20.89 -12.90 -14.61
CA GLY A 754 20.81 -14.30 -14.17
C GLY A 754 21.85 -14.61 -13.08
N TYR A 755 23.08 -14.11 -13.23
CA TYR A 755 24.12 -14.18 -12.22
C TYR A 755 23.70 -13.49 -10.91
N PHE A 756 23.11 -12.29 -11.01
CA PHE A 756 22.65 -11.53 -9.84
C PHE A 756 21.49 -12.25 -9.13
N GLU A 757 20.59 -12.90 -9.86
CA GLU A 757 19.58 -13.76 -9.24
C GLU A 757 20.24 -14.97 -8.54
N ALA A 758 21.14 -15.67 -9.25
CA ALA A 758 21.80 -16.88 -8.75
C ALA A 758 22.56 -16.67 -7.42
N ILE A 759 23.26 -15.54 -7.24
CA ILE A 759 23.94 -15.23 -5.96
C ILE A 759 22.98 -14.93 -4.80
N ASN A 760 21.72 -14.63 -5.07
CA ASN A 760 20.71 -14.30 -4.05
C ASN A 760 19.83 -15.49 -3.67
N LEU A 761 19.83 -16.58 -4.44
CA LEU A 761 19.05 -17.81 -4.18
C LEU A 761 19.29 -18.45 -2.80
N GLY A 762 20.47 -18.26 -2.20
CA GLY A 762 20.88 -18.91 -0.95
C GLY A 762 20.59 -18.14 0.35
N ARG A 763 19.95 -16.97 0.31
CA ARG A 763 19.65 -16.19 1.52
C ARG A 763 18.36 -16.67 2.17
N ARG A 764 18.49 -17.49 3.23
CA ARG A 764 17.39 -17.80 4.15
C ARG A 764 16.79 -16.53 4.76
N GLU A 765 15.52 -16.63 5.16
CA GLU A 765 14.64 -15.51 5.53
C GLU A 765 15.01 -14.79 6.84
N ASP A 766 16.07 -15.23 7.52
CA ASP A 766 16.49 -14.83 8.87
C ASP A 766 17.62 -13.76 8.91
N LEU A 767 17.97 -13.14 7.78
CA LEU A 767 18.90 -12.00 7.73
C LEU A 767 18.34 -10.78 6.96
N PRO A 768 18.43 -9.55 7.53
CA PRO A 768 17.88 -8.35 6.91
C PRO A 768 18.65 -7.96 5.63
N PRO A 769 18.01 -7.26 4.67
CA PRO A 769 18.61 -6.87 3.39
C PRO A 769 19.59 -5.70 3.54
N ARG A 770 20.71 -5.91 4.25
CA ARG A 770 21.82 -4.96 4.33
C ARG A 770 22.77 -5.17 3.15
N HIS A 771 22.81 -4.16 2.28
CA HIS A 771 23.69 -3.99 1.13
C HIS A 771 23.51 -5.02 -0.01
N CYS A 772 22.86 -4.57 -1.09
CA CYS A 772 23.20 -5.05 -2.43
C CYS A 772 24.68 -4.79 -2.65
N LEU A 773 25.48 -5.85 -2.73
CA LEU A 773 26.91 -5.77 -3.07
C LEU A 773 27.01 -5.48 -4.57
N TYR A 774 26.91 -4.21 -4.94
CA TYR A 774 27.31 -3.74 -6.27
C TYR A 774 28.84 -3.85 -6.35
N VAL A 775 29.34 -5.03 -6.74
CA VAL A 775 30.75 -5.29 -6.98
C VAL A 775 30.99 -5.10 -8.48
N PRO A 776 31.65 -4.01 -8.92
CA PRO A 776 32.07 -3.89 -10.32
C PRO A 776 32.94 -5.10 -10.70
N PRO A 777 32.83 -5.67 -11.91
CA PRO A 777 33.58 -6.87 -12.30
C PRO A 777 35.09 -6.80 -12.04
N ILE A 778 35.67 -5.60 -12.18
CA ILE A 778 37.07 -5.28 -11.84
C ILE A 778 37.43 -5.57 -10.38
N TYR A 779 36.53 -5.28 -9.43
CA TYR A 779 36.79 -5.46 -8.00
C TYR A 779 36.91 -6.95 -7.61
N LEU A 780 36.19 -7.83 -8.31
CA LEU A 780 36.24 -9.27 -8.03
C LEU A 780 37.56 -9.90 -8.50
N VAL A 781 38.10 -9.45 -9.65
CA VAL A 781 39.43 -9.84 -10.13
C VAL A 781 40.52 -9.42 -9.13
N VAL A 782 40.44 -8.20 -8.59
CA VAL A 782 41.35 -7.71 -7.54
C VAL A 782 41.24 -8.53 -6.25
N CYS A 783 40.04 -8.93 -5.85
CA CYS A 783 39.82 -9.78 -4.68
C CYS A 783 40.40 -11.20 -4.86
N LEU A 784 40.26 -11.81 -6.05
CA LEU A 784 40.80 -13.14 -6.38
C LEU A 784 42.34 -13.15 -6.46
N LEU A 785 42.94 -12.08 -6.99
CA LEU A 785 44.40 -11.93 -6.99
C LEU A 785 44.95 -11.76 -5.56
N ARG A 786 44.23 -11.05 -4.67
CA ARG A 786 44.64 -10.86 -3.27
C ARG A 786 44.54 -12.14 -2.42
N THR A 787 43.57 -13.04 -2.66
CA THR A 787 43.45 -14.28 -1.86
C THR A 787 44.48 -15.34 -2.19
N ARG A 788 45.07 -15.36 -3.39
CA ARG A 788 46.23 -16.23 -3.70
C ARG A 788 47.51 -15.80 -2.99
N ALA A 789 47.75 -14.51 -2.80
CA ALA A 789 48.92 -14.00 -2.08
C ALA A 789 48.92 -14.37 -0.58
N ALA A 790 47.74 -14.53 0.03
CA ALA A 790 47.59 -14.81 1.46
C ALA A 790 47.96 -16.26 1.89
N LYS A 791 48.18 -17.19 0.94
CA LYS A 791 48.49 -18.61 1.24
C LYS A 791 49.99 -18.93 1.37
N VAL A 792 50.89 -17.94 1.36
CA VAL A 792 52.36 -18.15 1.25
C VAL A 792 53.17 -17.52 2.40
N ALA A 793 52.53 -16.98 3.45
CA ALA A 793 53.22 -16.43 4.62
C ALA A 793 53.19 -17.42 5.82
N PRO A 794 54.33 -17.91 6.34
CA PRO A 794 54.36 -18.83 7.48
C PRO A 794 54.26 -18.11 8.84
N ASN A 795 53.72 -18.83 9.83
CA ASN A 795 53.35 -18.37 11.17
C ASN A 795 54.37 -17.46 11.90
N ARG A 796 53.85 -16.35 12.45
CA ARG A 796 54.33 -15.74 13.71
C ARG A 796 53.15 -15.56 14.65
N ALA A 797 53.32 -15.94 15.92
CA ALA A 797 52.31 -15.73 16.95
C ALA A 797 52.29 -14.24 17.39
N PRO A 798 51.11 -13.62 17.58
CA PRO A 798 51.02 -12.26 18.10
C PRO A 798 51.02 -12.22 19.63
N SER A 799 51.56 -11.12 20.18
CA SER A 799 51.50 -10.77 21.61
C SER A 799 50.19 -10.04 21.98
N GLU A 800 49.88 -9.98 23.28
CA GLU A 800 48.54 -9.70 23.87
C GLU A 800 47.92 -8.30 23.61
N GLU A 801 48.55 -7.43 22.82
CA GLU A 801 48.14 -6.01 22.66
C GLU A 801 47.34 -5.74 21.35
N ASN A 802 46.60 -6.73 20.81
CA ASN A 802 46.00 -6.62 19.47
C ASN A 802 44.63 -7.35 19.27
N ASN A 803 43.86 -7.56 20.33
CA ASN A 803 42.58 -8.29 20.24
C ASN A 803 41.53 -7.55 19.38
N ASP A 804 41.34 -6.24 19.55
CA ASP A 804 40.28 -5.48 18.86
C ASP A 804 40.41 -5.46 17.32
N ARG A 805 41.64 -5.55 16.79
CA ARG A 805 41.87 -5.65 15.34
C ARG A 805 41.64 -7.07 14.79
N THR A 806 41.65 -8.07 15.66
CA THR A 806 41.55 -9.48 15.28
C THR A 806 40.10 -9.90 15.09
N GLU A 807 39.15 -9.41 15.89
CA GLU A 807 37.71 -9.66 15.69
C GLU A 807 37.17 -9.04 14.39
N LEU A 808 37.63 -7.84 14.01
CA LEU A 808 37.20 -7.19 12.77
C LEU A 808 37.69 -7.94 11.51
N LEU A 809 38.86 -8.59 11.61
CA LEU A 809 39.39 -9.47 10.55
C LEU A 809 38.76 -10.87 10.57
N GLN A 810 38.40 -11.39 11.73
CA GLN A 810 37.69 -12.68 11.85
C GLN A 810 36.25 -12.60 11.36
N SER A 811 35.52 -11.50 11.61
CA SER A 811 34.17 -11.29 11.06
C SER A 811 34.17 -11.18 9.52
N THR A 812 35.16 -10.52 8.92
CA THR A 812 35.34 -10.48 7.46
C THR A 812 35.87 -11.79 6.86
N ALA A 813 36.60 -12.61 7.63
CA ALA A 813 36.94 -13.98 7.24
C ALA A 813 35.73 -14.93 7.31
N ALA A 814 34.90 -14.83 8.35
CA ALA A 814 33.66 -15.61 8.50
C ALA A 814 32.63 -15.26 7.42
N GLY A 815 32.53 -13.97 7.02
CA GLY A 815 31.73 -13.55 5.87
C GLY A 815 32.24 -14.10 4.52
N LYS A 816 33.55 -14.36 4.39
CA LYS A 816 34.13 -15.05 3.23
C LYS A 816 33.95 -16.57 3.25
N ALA A 817 33.88 -17.19 4.43
CA ALA A 817 33.63 -18.62 4.56
C ALA A 817 32.20 -18.99 4.13
N ARG A 818 31.19 -18.22 4.55
CA ARG A 818 29.77 -18.46 4.20
C ARG A 818 29.44 -18.30 2.70
N LEU A 819 30.34 -17.72 1.91
CA LEU A 819 30.23 -17.68 0.44
C LEU A 819 30.50 -19.04 -0.22
N LEU A 820 30.92 -20.05 0.54
CA LEU A 820 31.20 -21.42 0.08
C LEU A 820 30.19 -22.46 0.56
N ASP A 821 29.30 -22.10 1.50
CA ASP A 821 28.18 -22.96 1.99
C ASP A 821 26.91 -22.74 1.14
N VAL A 822 27.08 -22.66 -0.17
CA VAL A 822 25.99 -22.54 -1.15
C VAL A 822 25.60 -23.96 -1.60
N GLU A 823 24.30 -24.25 -1.72
CA GLU A 823 23.84 -25.56 -2.23
C GLU A 823 24.49 -25.86 -3.60
N PRO A 824 24.85 -27.13 -3.89
CA PRO A 824 25.57 -27.48 -5.11
C PRO A 824 24.95 -26.89 -6.38
N ASP A 825 23.62 -26.97 -6.53
CA ASP A 825 22.90 -26.45 -7.69
C ASP A 825 23.18 -24.95 -7.91
N ALA A 826 23.07 -24.13 -6.87
CA ALA A 826 23.29 -22.67 -6.97
C ALA A 826 24.75 -22.28 -7.26
N TRP A 827 25.72 -23.14 -6.89
CA TRP A 827 27.12 -22.97 -7.32
C TRP A 827 27.29 -23.24 -8.83
N HIS A 828 26.62 -24.25 -9.37
CA HIS A 828 26.65 -24.52 -10.81
C HIS A 828 25.87 -23.43 -11.59
N SER A 829 24.79 -22.88 -11.04
CA SER A 829 24.10 -21.69 -11.58
C SER A 829 25.01 -20.46 -11.68
N PHE A 830 25.77 -20.19 -10.62
CA PHE A 830 26.71 -19.08 -10.53
C PHE A 830 27.76 -19.13 -11.64
N TRP A 831 28.43 -20.28 -11.80
CA TRP A 831 29.47 -20.44 -12.83
C TRP A 831 28.87 -20.48 -14.24
N GLY A 832 27.67 -21.06 -14.40
CA GLY A 832 26.93 -21.04 -15.65
C GLY A 832 26.70 -19.64 -16.22
N TYR A 833 26.03 -18.77 -15.46
CA TYR A 833 25.77 -17.39 -15.90
C TYR A 833 27.04 -16.54 -16.02
N LEU A 834 28.02 -16.74 -15.12
CA LEU A 834 29.31 -16.04 -15.19
C LEU A 834 30.08 -16.40 -16.45
N SER A 835 30.11 -17.68 -16.83
CA SER A 835 30.74 -18.16 -18.05
C SER A 835 30.08 -17.60 -19.31
N TYR A 836 28.75 -17.53 -19.37
CA TYR A 836 28.05 -16.86 -20.48
C TYR A 836 28.37 -15.37 -20.57
N MET A 837 28.33 -14.65 -19.43
CA MET A 837 28.63 -13.21 -19.39
C MET A 837 30.06 -12.91 -19.86
N VAL A 838 31.05 -13.67 -19.38
CA VAL A 838 32.46 -13.44 -19.75
C VAL A 838 32.76 -13.93 -21.17
N GLY A 839 32.13 -15.03 -21.63
CA GLY A 839 32.25 -15.50 -23.01
C GLY A 839 31.75 -14.48 -24.04
N ALA A 840 30.60 -13.86 -23.76
CA ALA A 840 30.03 -12.81 -24.61
C ALA A 840 30.93 -11.56 -24.65
N LEU A 841 31.57 -11.20 -23.53
CA LEU A 841 32.54 -10.11 -23.47
C LEU A 841 33.79 -10.38 -24.35
N PHE A 842 34.36 -11.59 -24.31
CA PHE A 842 35.47 -11.95 -25.19
C PHE A 842 35.05 -11.91 -26.68
N PHE A 843 33.87 -12.43 -27.00
CA PHE A 843 33.34 -12.36 -28.37
C PHE A 843 33.18 -10.90 -28.86
N GLN A 844 32.64 -10.01 -28.02
CA GLN A 844 32.55 -8.58 -28.31
C GLN A 844 33.90 -7.90 -28.52
N ILE A 845 34.93 -8.27 -27.75
CA ILE A 845 36.27 -7.70 -27.89
C ILE A 845 36.83 -8.01 -29.29
N GLY A 846 36.66 -9.24 -29.79
CA GLY A 846 37.06 -9.63 -31.14
C GLY A 846 36.34 -8.79 -32.21
N ILE A 847 35.01 -8.72 -32.13
CA ILE A 847 34.17 -7.92 -33.05
C ILE A 847 34.51 -6.42 -32.99
N LEU A 848 34.84 -5.89 -31.82
CA LEU A 848 35.28 -4.50 -31.69
C LEU A 848 36.63 -4.26 -32.39
N PHE A 849 37.56 -5.22 -32.32
CA PHE A 849 38.80 -5.13 -33.09
C PHE A 849 38.55 -5.21 -34.61
N ASP A 850 37.62 -6.03 -35.10
CA ASP A 850 37.21 -6.01 -36.53
C ASP A 850 36.64 -4.64 -36.94
N ILE A 851 35.76 -4.05 -36.11
CA ILE A 851 35.18 -2.69 -36.32
C ILE A 851 36.25 -1.58 -36.29
N LEU A 852 37.38 -1.80 -35.61
CA LEU A 852 38.48 -0.84 -35.54
C LEU A 852 39.50 -1.05 -36.68
N GLN A 853 39.80 -2.29 -37.05
CA GLN A 853 40.74 -2.61 -38.14
C GLN A 853 40.18 -2.20 -39.51
N SER A 854 38.89 -2.43 -39.75
CA SER A 854 38.16 -1.93 -40.95
C SER A 854 38.16 -0.39 -41.08
N ARG A 855 38.49 0.39 -40.03
CA ARG A 855 38.65 1.85 -40.14
C ARG A 855 40.00 2.30 -40.68
N HIS A 856 41.01 1.42 -40.69
CA HIS A 856 42.39 1.77 -41.04
C HIS A 856 42.80 1.36 -42.47
N ALA A 857 42.01 0.54 -43.16
CA ALA A 857 42.28 0.10 -44.54
C ALA A 857 42.09 1.19 -45.62
N VAL A 858 41.39 2.29 -45.29
CA VAL A 858 40.88 3.28 -46.26
C VAL A 858 41.91 4.34 -46.70
N ARG A 859 43.15 3.93 -47.02
CA ARG A 859 44.15 4.80 -47.69
C ARG A 859 45.06 4.01 -48.65
N PRO A 860 44.76 3.96 -49.97
CA PRO A 860 45.80 3.72 -50.95
C PRO A 860 46.77 4.91 -50.95
N PRO A 861 48.10 4.70 -51.02
CA PRO A 861 49.05 5.80 -51.17
C PRO A 861 48.92 6.41 -52.58
N PRO A 862 49.03 7.74 -52.73
CA PRO A 862 49.19 8.37 -54.04
C PRO A 862 50.61 8.11 -54.58
N ASP A 863 50.73 8.09 -55.92
CA ASP A 863 51.94 7.84 -56.72
C ASP A 863 52.62 6.47 -56.58
N ALA A 864 52.39 5.62 -57.59
CA ALA A 864 53.30 4.54 -58.00
C ALA A 864 53.11 4.19 -59.48
N SER A 865 53.25 5.16 -60.38
CA SER A 865 53.44 4.90 -61.80
C SER A 865 54.93 4.67 -62.11
N ASP A 866 55.46 3.48 -61.81
CA ASP A 866 56.64 2.98 -62.54
C ASP A 866 56.91 1.47 -62.41
N HIS A 867 57.84 0.98 -63.24
CA HIS A 867 58.09 -0.42 -63.57
C HIS A 867 58.54 -1.39 -62.44
N HIS A 868 58.18 -2.66 -62.66
CA HIS A 868 58.91 -3.88 -62.26
C HIS A 868 59.64 -3.91 -60.90
N VAL A 869 58.95 -4.39 -59.86
CA VAL A 869 59.59 -5.07 -58.73
C VAL A 869 58.98 -6.46 -58.58
N ARG A 870 59.84 -7.48 -58.39
CA ARG A 870 59.42 -8.85 -58.04
C ARG A 870 58.96 -8.86 -56.58
N ASP A 871 57.80 -9.42 -56.29
CA ASP A 871 57.37 -9.65 -54.90
C ASP A 871 58.39 -10.52 -54.14
N PRO A 872 58.94 -10.05 -53.01
CA PRO A 872 59.79 -10.87 -52.15
C PRO A 872 58.95 -11.72 -51.17
N PRO A 873 59.34 -12.97 -50.86
CA PRO A 873 58.61 -13.82 -49.93
C PRO A 873 58.95 -13.52 -48.45
N GLY A 874 57.93 -13.12 -47.66
CA GLY A 874 58.00 -12.89 -46.21
C GLY A 874 58.51 -11.49 -45.80
N PRO A 875 58.43 -11.08 -44.51
CA PRO A 875 57.78 -11.71 -43.35
C PRO A 875 56.42 -11.07 -42.97
N SER A 876 55.96 -10.06 -43.70
CA SER A 876 54.79 -9.21 -43.40
C SER A 876 53.50 -9.99 -43.15
N ARG A 877 53.18 -10.98 -44.00
CA ARG A 877 51.95 -11.79 -43.87
C ARG A 877 51.89 -12.58 -42.56
N ARG A 878 53.03 -13.11 -42.07
CA ARG A 878 53.06 -13.83 -40.77
C ARG A 878 52.83 -12.89 -39.59
N ALA A 879 53.36 -11.67 -39.63
CA ALA A 879 53.11 -10.67 -38.61
C ALA A 879 51.64 -10.20 -38.63
N ALA A 880 51.06 -9.97 -39.81
CA ALA A 880 49.65 -9.62 -39.96
C ALA A 880 48.70 -10.72 -39.46
N ILE A 881 48.95 -11.98 -39.83
CA ILE A 881 48.20 -13.14 -39.33
C ILE A 881 48.36 -13.29 -37.81
N ALA A 882 49.56 -13.11 -37.25
CA ALA A 882 49.78 -13.17 -35.81
C ALA A 882 49.02 -12.06 -35.04
N VAL A 883 48.95 -10.85 -35.59
CA VAL A 883 48.15 -9.75 -35.03
C VAL A 883 46.66 -10.07 -35.11
N ALA A 884 46.14 -10.44 -36.29
CA ALA A 884 44.74 -10.81 -36.48
C ALA A 884 44.32 -11.94 -35.53
N ASN A 885 45.11 -13.03 -35.48
CA ASN A 885 44.84 -14.16 -34.59
C ASN A 885 44.84 -13.75 -33.11
N ALA A 886 45.68 -12.79 -32.70
CA ALA A 886 45.69 -12.29 -31.33
C ALA A 886 44.53 -11.32 -31.00
N THR A 887 44.07 -10.53 -31.98
CA THR A 887 43.07 -9.47 -31.76
C THR A 887 41.62 -9.90 -31.98
N THR A 888 41.35 -10.84 -32.89
CA THR A 888 39.97 -11.18 -33.31
C THR A 888 39.66 -12.66 -33.12
N ALA A 889 40.52 -13.54 -33.61
CA ALA A 889 40.30 -14.99 -33.53
C ALA A 889 40.49 -15.57 -32.11
N LEU A 890 41.49 -15.13 -31.35
CA LEU A 890 41.72 -15.58 -29.97
C LEU A 890 40.56 -15.18 -29.03
N PRO A 891 40.03 -13.94 -29.06
CA PRO A 891 38.82 -13.60 -28.31
C PRO A 891 37.59 -14.43 -28.74
N ALA A 892 37.41 -14.72 -30.04
CA ALA A 892 36.31 -15.58 -30.49
C ALA A 892 36.45 -17.02 -29.95
N LEU A 893 37.65 -17.61 -30.02
CA LEU A 893 37.98 -18.92 -29.46
C LEU A 893 37.71 -18.99 -27.94
N LEU A 894 38.18 -17.99 -27.19
CA LEU A 894 37.95 -17.90 -25.74
C LEU A 894 36.47 -17.70 -25.39
N GLY A 895 35.75 -16.91 -26.20
CA GLY A 895 34.30 -16.72 -26.07
C GLY A 895 33.53 -18.02 -26.24
N GLY A 896 33.77 -18.75 -27.34
CA GLY A 896 33.17 -20.06 -27.60
C GLY A 896 33.48 -21.10 -26.52
N ALA A 897 34.73 -21.14 -26.03
CA ALA A 897 35.11 -22.06 -24.95
C ALA A 897 34.34 -21.77 -23.65
N LEU A 898 34.15 -20.49 -23.30
CA LEU A 898 33.38 -20.08 -22.13
C LEU A 898 31.88 -20.34 -22.30
N PHE A 899 31.33 -20.19 -23.50
CA PHE A 899 29.95 -20.60 -23.79
C PHE A 899 29.75 -22.10 -23.57
N VAL A 900 30.69 -22.96 -24.00
CA VAL A 900 30.61 -24.41 -23.78
C VAL A 900 30.67 -24.75 -22.28
N ILE A 901 31.51 -24.06 -21.51
CA ILE A 901 31.55 -24.22 -20.05
C ILE A 901 30.21 -23.80 -19.41
N GLY A 902 29.65 -22.66 -19.82
CA GLY A 902 28.34 -22.21 -19.34
C GLY A 902 27.23 -23.21 -19.67
N ALA A 903 27.21 -23.73 -20.89
CA ALA A 903 26.23 -24.73 -21.31
C ALA A 903 26.39 -26.07 -20.57
N ALA A 904 27.61 -26.51 -20.28
CA ALA A 904 27.87 -27.72 -19.50
C ALA A 904 27.27 -27.61 -18.08
N PHE A 905 27.37 -26.44 -17.45
CA PHE A 905 26.68 -26.17 -16.18
C PHE A 905 25.15 -26.23 -16.31
N ALA A 906 24.55 -25.73 -17.40
CA ALA A 906 23.10 -25.85 -17.63
C ALA A 906 22.66 -27.32 -17.79
N VAL A 907 23.44 -28.11 -18.55
CA VAL A 907 23.21 -29.54 -18.74
C VAL A 907 23.30 -30.30 -17.42
N ASP A 908 24.25 -29.96 -16.54
CA ASP A 908 24.40 -30.63 -15.25
C ASP A 908 23.30 -30.22 -14.25
N VAL A 909 23.03 -28.92 -14.08
CA VAL A 909 21.98 -28.39 -13.20
C VAL A 909 20.61 -28.98 -13.53
N ASN A 910 20.26 -29.11 -14.81
CA ASN A 910 18.97 -29.70 -15.20
C ASN A 910 18.99 -31.24 -15.21
N GLU A 911 20.15 -31.88 -14.98
CA GLU A 911 20.44 -33.30 -15.22
C GLU A 911 20.10 -33.75 -16.66
N SER A 912 20.32 -32.88 -17.64
CA SER A 912 19.98 -33.12 -19.05
C SER A 912 20.76 -34.28 -19.69
N TRP A 913 21.78 -34.79 -19.00
CA TRP A 913 22.53 -36.00 -19.35
C TRP A 913 21.80 -37.31 -19.01
N ARG A 914 20.69 -37.29 -18.26
CA ARG A 914 19.94 -38.51 -17.87
C ARG A 914 18.91 -38.93 -18.95
N PRO A 915 18.98 -40.16 -19.52
CA PRO A 915 18.11 -40.56 -20.63
C PRO A 915 16.63 -40.81 -20.31
N SER A 916 16.23 -40.81 -19.04
CA SER A 916 14.90 -41.27 -18.61
C SER A 916 13.86 -40.14 -18.61
N GLY A 917 13.04 -40.07 -19.66
CA GLY A 917 11.83 -39.21 -19.73
C GLY A 917 12.04 -37.73 -20.09
N ALA A 918 13.29 -37.30 -20.31
CA ALA A 918 13.66 -35.89 -20.34
C ALA A 918 13.19 -35.09 -21.58
N PHE A 919 12.79 -35.73 -22.69
CA PHE A 919 12.35 -35.03 -23.91
C PHE A 919 11.05 -34.22 -23.75
N HIS A 920 10.28 -34.46 -22.69
CA HIS A 920 9.09 -33.67 -22.36
C HIS A 920 9.40 -32.44 -21.49
N ASP A 921 10.62 -32.31 -20.98
CA ASP A 921 11.06 -31.17 -20.17
C ASP A 921 11.60 -30.05 -21.07
N ILE A 922 11.08 -28.83 -20.89
CA ILE A 922 11.50 -27.65 -21.66
C ILE A 922 12.92 -27.22 -21.24
N ALA A 923 13.29 -27.38 -19.97
CA ALA A 923 14.63 -27.08 -19.47
C ALA A 923 15.69 -27.99 -20.10
N TRP A 924 15.32 -29.22 -20.46
CA TRP A 924 16.18 -30.14 -21.22
C TRP A 924 16.50 -29.58 -22.60
N TRP A 925 15.48 -29.14 -23.35
CA TRP A 925 15.65 -28.56 -24.69
C TRP A 925 16.46 -27.26 -24.65
N VAL A 926 16.18 -26.37 -23.68
CA VAL A 926 16.97 -25.15 -23.47
C VAL A 926 18.45 -25.48 -23.25
N SER A 927 18.75 -26.42 -22.35
CA SER A 927 20.13 -26.83 -22.03
C SER A 927 20.85 -27.40 -23.25
N ASN A 928 20.17 -28.26 -24.03
CA ASN A 928 20.76 -28.90 -25.20
C ASN A 928 20.96 -27.94 -26.38
N PHE A 929 20.01 -27.04 -26.65
CA PHE A 929 20.20 -26.00 -27.67
C PHE A 929 21.35 -25.05 -27.29
N ASN A 930 21.42 -24.62 -26.03
CA ASN A 930 22.53 -23.83 -25.51
C ASN A 930 23.88 -24.56 -25.66
N PHE A 931 23.93 -25.88 -25.41
CA PHE A 931 25.14 -26.70 -25.54
C PHE A 931 25.59 -26.86 -26.99
N VAL A 932 24.69 -27.25 -27.89
CA VAL A 932 24.98 -27.38 -29.33
C VAL A 932 25.39 -26.03 -29.94
N GLY A 933 24.69 -24.95 -29.61
CA GLY A 933 25.05 -23.61 -30.09
C GLY A 933 26.42 -23.15 -29.62
N SER A 934 26.76 -23.46 -28.38
CA SER A 934 28.09 -23.15 -27.81
C SER A 934 29.22 -23.94 -28.49
N LEU A 935 29.00 -25.24 -28.78
CA LEU A 935 29.98 -26.07 -29.49
C LEU A 935 30.26 -25.54 -30.91
N LEU A 936 29.22 -25.13 -31.64
CA LEU A 936 29.36 -24.57 -32.99
C LEU A 936 30.08 -23.21 -33.00
N PHE A 937 29.88 -22.38 -31.97
CA PHE A 937 30.65 -21.14 -31.78
C PHE A 937 32.13 -21.42 -31.43
N LEU A 938 32.39 -22.44 -30.62
CA LEU A 938 33.76 -22.89 -30.34
C LEU A 938 34.44 -23.45 -31.60
N GLU A 939 33.75 -24.27 -32.38
CA GLU A 939 34.25 -24.82 -33.65
C GLU A 939 34.66 -23.70 -34.62
N ALA A 940 33.77 -22.73 -34.87
CA ALA A 940 34.09 -21.57 -35.71
C ALA A 940 35.29 -20.76 -35.14
N GLY A 941 35.35 -20.57 -33.81
CA GLY A 941 36.48 -19.91 -33.14
C GLY A 941 37.82 -20.64 -33.33
N VAL A 942 37.81 -21.98 -33.31
CA VAL A 942 38.98 -22.83 -33.59
C VAL A 942 39.42 -22.66 -35.05
N PHE A 943 38.49 -22.72 -36.01
CA PHE A 943 38.81 -22.52 -37.43
C PHE A 943 39.37 -21.13 -37.72
N CYS A 944 38.79 -20.08 -37.12
CA CYS A 944 39.34 -18.72 -37.16
C CYS A 944 40.76 -18.66 -36.57
N PHE A 945 41.00 -19.23 -35.38
CA PHE A 945 42.28 -19.13 -34.69
C PHE A 945 43.43 -19.84 -35.41
N HIS A 946 43.13 -20.96 -36.09
CA HIS A 946 44.12 -21.66 -36.91
C HIS A 946 44.38 -21.03 -38.29
N GLY A 947 43.73 -19.91 -38.63
CA GLY A 947 43.94 -19.21 -39.91
C GLY A 947 43.47 -20.02 -41.13
N LEU A 948 42.61 -21.02 -40.91
CA LEU A 948 42.05 -21.86 -41.97
C LEU A 948 41.08 -21.17 -42.96
N PRO A 949 40.54 -19.94 -42.76
CA PRO A 949 39.66 -19.30 -43.74
C PRO A 949 40.29 -18.78 -45.03
N GLU A 950 41.63 -18.64 -45.13
CA GLU A 950 42.27 -18.15 -46.38
C GLU A 950 42.22 -19.19 -47.54
N ALA A 951 41.63 -20.37 -47.33
CA ALA A 951 41.48 -21.41 -48.33
C ALA A 951 40.04 -21.58 -48.84
N VAL A 952 39.74 -20.90 -49.95
CA VAL A 952 38.78 -21.31 -51.00
C VAL A 952 37.28 -21.32 -50.63
N GLY A 953 36.57 -20.26 -51.04
CA GLY A 953 35.15 -20.28 -51.40
C GLY A 953 34.21 -20.97 -50.40
N SER A 954 33.47 -21.99 -50.87
CA SER A 954 32.45 -22.70 -50.09
C SER A 954 32.97 -23.38 -48.82
N THR A 955 34.29 -23.58 -48.67
CA THR A 955 34.85 -24.25 -47.49
C THR A 955 34.75 -23.37 -46.25
N GLY A 956 35.07 -22.08 -46.34
CA GLY A 956 34.93 -21.13 -45.21
C GLY A 956 33.48 -20.84 -44.83
N ALA A 957 32.57 -20.88 -45.81
CA ALA A 957 31.13 -20.81 -45.56
C ALA A 957 30.65 -22.00 -44.69
N LEU A 958 31.19 -23.21 -44.91
CA LEU A 958 30.81 -24.42 -44.18
C LEU A 958 31.50 -24.57 -42.81
N THR A 959 32.73 -24.08 -42.63
CA THR A 959 33.52 -24.30 -41.39
C THR A 959 33.49 -23.15 -40.38
N VAL A 960 33.09 -21.94 -40.80
CA VAL A 960 33.01 -20.77 -39.91
C VAL A 960 31.63 -20.14 -39.92
N LYS A 961 31.13 -19.77 -41.10
CA LYS A 961 29.88 -19.02 -41.22
C LYS A 961 28.64 -19.86 -40.88
N LEU A 962 28.58 -21.10 -41.38
CA LEU A 962 27.47 -22.02 -41.08
C LEU A 962 27.41 -22.42 -39.60
N PRO A 963 28.52 -22.76 -38.90
CA PRO A 963 28.47 -22.98 -37.45
C PRO A 963 28.02 -21.75 -36.66
N TYR A 964 28.46 -20.53 -36.99
CA TYR A 964 27.92 -19.32 -36.34
C TYR A 964 26.42 -19.13 -36.62
N LEU A 965 25.94 -19.39 -37.84
CA LEU A 965 24.52 -19.28 -38.20
C LEU A 965 23.65 -20.31 -37.47
N VAL A 966 24.02 -21.60 -37.54
CA VAL A 966 23.29 -22.68 -36.88
C VAL A 966 23.38 -22.53 -35.36
N GLY A 967 24.54 -22.16 -34.82
CA GLY A 967 24.72 -21.92 -33.39
C GLY A 967 23.89 -20.75 -32.88
N SER A 968 23.78 -19.66 -33.65
CA SER A 968 22.91 -18.53 -33.32
C SER A 968 21.44 -18.95 -33.31
N ALA A 969 21.02 -19.77 -34.29
CA ALA A 969 19.68 -20.33 -34.32
C ALA A 969 19.39 -21.24 -33.12
N CYS A 970 20.37 -22.01 -32.64
CA CYS A 970 20.24 -22.77 -31.39
C CYS A 970 20.04 -21.85 -30.17
N PHE A 971 20.82 -20.78 -30.01
CA PHE A 971 20.60 -19.80 -28.92
C PHE A 971 19.24 -19.10 -29.01
N LEU A 972 18.75 -18.83 -30.22
CA LEU A 972 17.40 -18.28 -30.43
C LEU A 972 16.31 -19.27 -30.02
N CYS A 973 16.44 -20.55 -30.37
CA CYS A 973 15.54 -21.61 -29.90
C CYS A 973 15.56 -21.73 -28.37
N ALA A 974 16.75 -21.75 -27.75
CA ALA A 974 16.88 -21.79 -26.29
C ALA A 974 16.19 -20.59 -25.61
N SER A 975 16.48 -19.36 -26.06
CA SER A 975 15.89 -18.12 -25.52
C SER A 975 14.36 -18.10 -25.70
N THR A 976 13.84 -18.67 -26.79
CA THR A 976 12.39 -18.81 -27.03
C THR A 976 11.75 -19.77 -26.04
N LEU A 977 12.42 -20.87 -25.74
CA LEU A 977 11.94 -21.86 -24.77
C LEU A 977 12.08 -21.35 -23.32
N GLU A 978 13.10 -20.55 -22.97
CA GLU A 978 13.18 -19.85 -21.69
C GLU A 978 12.02 -18.87 -21.48
N LEU A 979 11.70 -18.05 -22.49
CA LEU A 979 10.54 -17.15 -22.44
C LEU A 979 9.21 -17.93 -22.39
N PHE A 980 9.15 -19.14 -22.96
CA PHE A 980 8.00 -20.02 -22.80
C PHE A 980 7.93 -20.64 -21.39
N MET A 981 9.04 -21.05 -20.78
CA MET A 981 9.10 -21.54 -19.39
C MET A 981 8.61 -20.47 -18.42
N TRP A 982 9.02 -19.21 -18.61
CA TRP A 982 8.49 -18.08 -17.86
C TRP A 982 6.96 -17.93 -18.02
N ARG A 983 6.41 -18.17 -19.23
CA ARG A 983 4.98 -18.07 -19.52
C ARG A 983 4.13 -19.17 -18.87
N VAL A 984 4.69 -20.36 -18.61
CA VAL A 984 4.00 -21.50 -17.97
C VAL A 984 4.32 -21.63 -16.47
N ASP A 985 4.71 -20.51 -15.84
CA ASP A 985 5.07 -20.40 -14.42
C ASP A 985 6.22 -21.33 -13.96
N LEU A 986 6.99 -21.89 -14.90
CA LEU A 986 8.26 -22.60 -14.66
C LEU A 986 9.44 -21.62 -14.54
N HIS A 987 9.19 -20.36 -14.15
CA HIS A 987 10.16 -19.31 -13.81
C HIS A 987 11.47 -19.33 -14.62
N GLY A 988 11.38 -19.19 -15.96
CA GLY A 988 12.41 -19.48 -17.00
C GLY A 988 13.87 -19.02 -16.84
N LEU A 989 14.51 -19.36 -15.73
CA LEU A 989 15.94 -19.27 -15.46
C LEU A 989 16.53 -20.65 -15.71
N SER A 990 17.12 -20.83 -16.89
CA SER A 990 17.68 -22.12 -17.35
C SER A 990 18.70 -22.76 -16.41
N PHE A 991 19.24 -21.99 -15.46
CA PHE A 991 20.20 -22.44 -14.47
C PHE A 991 19.63 -22.63 -13.06
N VAL A 992 18.31 -22.55 -12.82
CA VAL A 992 17.74 -22.62 -11.46
C VAL A 992 16.70 -23.74 -11.33
N ARG A 993 17.21 -24.97 -11.20
CA ARG A 993 16.40 -26.20 -11.17
C ARG A 993 15.30 -26.21 -10.09
N ALA A 994 15.63 -25.74 -8.89
CA ALA A 994 14.71 -25.76 -7.74
C ALA A 994 13.43 -24.96 -7.99
N ILE A 995 13.51 -23.87 -8.75
CA ILE A 995 12.35 -23.04 -9.11
C ILE A 995 11.67 -23.61 -10.35
N ASN A 996 12.43 -24.06 -11.37
CA ASN A 996 11.87 -24.67 -12.59
C ASN A 996 11.08 -25.98 -12.32
N LYS A 997 11.32 -26.65 -11.18
CA LYS A 997 10.60 -27.86 -10.74
C LYS A 997 9.54 -27.61 -9.66
N SER A 998 9.09 -26.38 -9.45
CA SER A 998 8.07 -26.05 -8.43
C SER A 998 6.64 -26.53 -8.74
N THR A 999 6.46 -27.48 -9.67
CA THR A 999 5.22 -28.23 -9.91
C THR A 999 4.86 -29.22 -8.80
N ARG A 1000 4.99 -28.82 -7.52
CA ARG A 1000 4.42 -29.59 -6.39
C ARG A 1000 2.90 -29.65 -6.44
N LEU A 1001 2.21 -28.78 -7.19
CA LEU A 1001 0.75 -28.74 -7.21
C LEU A 1001 0.11 -30.05 -7.73
N ALA A 1002 0.71 -30.69 -8.74
CA ALA A 1002 0.19 -31.93 -9.33
C ALA A 1002 0.42 -33.15 -8.42
N ASP A 1003 1.58 -33.23 -7.76
CA ASP A 1003 1.90 -34.34 -6.86
C ASP A 1003 1.24 -34.18 -5.49
N ILE A 1004 1.10 -32.96 -4.96
CA ILE A 1004 0.26 -32.68 -3.78
C ILE A 1004 -1.21 -33.05 -4.06
N LEU A 1005 -1.75 -32.79 -5.25
CA LEU A 1005 -3.11 -33.20 -5.60
C LEU A 1005 -3.27 -34.72 -5.71
N ARG A 1006 -2.21 -35.45 -6.12
CA ARG A 1006 -2.19 -36.93 -6.10
C ARG A 1006 -2.13 -37.51 -4.69
N GLU A 1007 -1.41 -36.88 -3.77
CA GLU A 1007 -1.38 -37.28 -2.36
C GLU A 1007 -2.70 -36.98 -1.64
N ILE A 1008 -3.39 -35.88 -1.99
CA ILE A 1008 -4.63 -35.46 -1.33
C ILE A 1008 -5.86 -36.27 -1.79
N ASN A 1009 -5.91 -36.76 -3.04
CA ASN A 1009 -7.06 -37.55 -3.52
C ASN A 1009 -6.65 -38.69 -4.49
N PRO A 1010 -6.36 -39.90 -3.99
CA PRO A 1010 -5.86 -41.01 -4.80
C PRO A 1010 -6.93 -41.71 -5.67
N VAL A 1011 -8.21 -41.34 -5.56
CA VAL A 1011 -9.33 -42.15 -6.09
C VAL A 1011 -9.71 -41.78 -7.53
N ASN A 1012 -9.55 -40.53 -7.97
CA ASN A 1012 -9.85 -40.16 -9.36
C ASN A 1012 -9.06 -38.92 -9.87
N PRO A 1013 -7.82 -39.09 -10.38
CA PRO A 1013 -6.93 -37.97 -10.71
C PRO A 1013 -7.42 -37.02 -11.81
N SER A 1014 -8.33 -37.47 -12.68
CA SER A 1014 -8.82 -36.70 -13.84
C SER A 1014 -9.97 -35.76 -13.52
N ALA A 1015 -10.76 -36.02 -12.47
CA ALA A 1015 -11.90 -35.16 -12.10
C ALA A 1015 -11.45 -33.83 -11.48
N ALA A 1016 -10.40 -33.85 -10.65
CA ALA A 1016 -9.87 -32.66 -9.98
C ALA A 1016 -9.25 -31.60 -10.92
N LEU A 1017 -9.02 -31.95 -12.19
CA LEU A 1017 -8.53 -31.04 -13.24
C LEU A 1017 -9.66 -30.46 -14.12
N ALA A 1018 -10.89 -30.97 -14.01
CA ALA A 1018 -12.01 -30.54 -14.84
C ALA A 1018 -12.84 -29.42 -14.20
N ASP A 1019 -13.01 -29.44 -12.87
CA ASP A 1019 -13.91 -28.53 -12.13
C ASP A 1019 -13.21 -27.29 -11.52
N SER A 1020 -11.94 -27.02 -11.83
CA SER A 1020 -11.33 -25.74 -11.44
C SER A 1020 -11.87 -24.62 -12.33
N PRO A 1021 -12.54 -23.57 -11.80
CA PRO A 1021 -12.96 -22.43 -12.61
C PRO A 1021 -11.72 -21.78 -13.24
N GLU A 1022 -11.76 -21.52 -14.55
CA GLU A 1022 -10.60 -21.18 -15.38
C GLU A 1022 -9.56 -20.28 -14.68
N ASP A 1023 -8.43 -20.87 -14.26
CA ASP A 1023 -7.30 -20.14 -13.67
C ASP A 1023 -6.55 -19.36 -14.76
N ASN A 1024 -7.16 -18.25 -15.19
CA ASN A 1024 -6.63 -17.30 -16.17
C ASN A 1024 -5.52 -16.41 -15.58
N SER A 1025 -4.75 -16.92 -14.60
CA SER A 1025 -3.54 -16.27 -14.08
C SER A 1025 -2.36 -16.36 -15.06
N GLY A 1026 -2.32 -17.41 -15.89
CA GLY A 1026 -1.28 -17.62 -16.90
C GLY A 1026 -1.32 -16.65 -18.10
N VAL A 1027 -0.14 -16.26 -18.58
CA VAL A 1027 0.02 -15.37 -19.75
C VAL A 1027 -0.56 -16.05 -21.01
N SER A 1028 -1.48 -15.39 -21.72
CA SER A 1028 -2.12 -16.00 -22.91
C SER A 1028 -1.16 -16.16 -24.10
N LEU A 1029 -1.40 -17.15 -24.98
CA LEU A 1029 -0.62 -17.34 -26.22
C LEU A 1029 -0.52 -16.05 -27.05
N ASN A 1030 -1.63 -15.31 -27.15
CA ASN A 1030 -1.71 -14.03 -27.85
C ASN A 1030 -0.88 -12.92 -27.18
N THR A 1031 -0.60 -13.04 -25.88
CA THR A 1031 0.27 -12.12 -25.14
C THR A 1031 1.73 -12.47 -25.34
N LEU A 1032 2.10 -13.76 -25.29
CA LEU A 1032 3.46 -14.21 -25.65
C LEU A 1032 3.81 -13.80 -27.10
N PHE A 1033 2.89 -14.04 -28.06
CA PHE A 1033 3.08 -13.61 -29.45
C PHE A 1033 3.29 -12.09 -29.57
N PHE A 1034 2.54 -11.28 -28.82
CA PHE A 1034 2.72 -9.83 -28.81
C PHE A 1034 4.06 -9.40 -28.18
N VAL A 1035 4.49 -10.03 -27.09
CA VAL A 1035 5.82 -9.78 -26.50
C VAL A 1035 6.93 -10.13 -27.49
N LEU A 1036 6.84 -11.26 -28.20
CA LEU A 1036 7.76 -11.62 -29.28
C LEU A 1036 7.79 -10.55 -30.38
N VAL A 1037 6.63 -10.09 -30.87
CA VAL A 1037 6.57 -8.99 -31.84
C VAL A 1037 7.29 -7.74 -31.30
N CYS A 1038 7.04 -7.32 -30.06
CA CYS A 1038 7.72 -6.16 -29.46
C CYS A 1038 9.24 -6.34 -29.38
N ILE A 1039 9.72 -7.52 -28.98
CA ILE A 1039 11.16 -7.85 -28.90
C ILE A 1039 11.80 -7.77 -30.28
N PHE A 1040 11.20 -8.39 -31.30
CA PHE A 1040 11.72 -8.36 -32.66
C PHE A 1040 11.70 -6.94 -33.25
N THR A 1041 10.62 -6.17 -33.08
CA THR A 1041 10.54 -4.78 -33.53
C THR A 1041 11.63 -3.93 -32.90
N TYR A 1042 11.89 -4.10 -31.60
CA TYR A 1042 12.97 -3.38 -30.91
C TYR A 1042 14.35 -3.77 -31.45
N ALA A 1043 14.65 -5.06 -31.62
CA ALA A 1043 15.91 -5.53 -32.21
C ALA A 1043 16.15 -4.94 -33.62
N PHE A 1044 15.15 -4.94 -34.50
CA PHE A 1044 15.27 -4.33 -35.83
C PHE A 1044 15.37 -2.79 -35.79
N SER A 1045 14.73 -2.12 -34.83
CA SER A 1045 14.88 -0.66 -34.64
C SER A 1045 16.29 -0.25 -34.22
N LEU A 1046 16.98 -1.08 -33.43
CA LEU A 1046 18.40 -0.87 -33.08
C LEU A 1046 19.30 -1.03 -34.31
N MET A 1047 18.99 -1.98 -35.20
CA MET A 1047 19.70 -2.15 -36.48
C MET A 1047 19.47 -0.97 -37.43
N ASP A 1048 18.26 -0.41 -37.47
CA ASP A 1048 17.97 0.80 -38.25
C ASP A 1048 18.74 2.03 -37.72
N LEU A 1049 18.87 2.18 -36.40
CA LEU A 1049 19.70 3.22 -35.77
C LEU A 1049 21.19 3.08 -36.11
N VAL A 1050 21.73 1.87 -36.01
CA VAL A 1050 23.10 1.55 -36.44
C VAL A 1050 23.30 1.87 -37.93
N PHE A 1051 22.34 1.49 -38.76
CA PHE A 1051 22.43 1.68 -40.21
C PHE A 1051 22.35 3.17 -40.59
N ALA A 1052 21.44 3.93 -39.97
CA ALA A 1052 21.36 5.38 -40.12
C ALA A 1052 22.65 6.07 -39.67
N ALA A 1053 23.24 5.67 -38.54
CA ALA A 1053 24.50 6.23 -38.05
C ALA A 1053 25.69 5.94 -38.98
N ASN A 1054 25.76 4.75 -39.60
CA ASN A 1054 26.80 4.42 -40.57
C ASN A 1054 26.57 5.10 -41.93
N LEU A 1055 25.34 5.17 -42.44
CA LEU A 1055 24.99 5.92 -43.66
C LEU A 1055 25.28 7.42 -43.53
N ALA A 1056 24.95 8.00 -42.38
CA ALA A 1056 25.24 9.39 -42.06
C ALA A 1056 26.73 9.70 -42.21
N ARG A 1057 27.58 8.75 -41.79
CA ARG A 1057 29.05 8.84 -41.90
C ARG A 1057 29.53 8.80 -43.35
N CYS A 1058 28.92 8.00 -44.24
CA CYS A 1058 29.22 8.01 -45.68
C CYS A 1058 28.82 9.34 -46.33
N ARG A 1059 27.59 9.80 -46.11
CA ARG A 1059 27.09 11.08 -46.67
C ARG A 1059 27.88 12.28 -46.17
N HIS A 1060 28.55 12.16 -45.03
CA HIS A 1060 29.42 13.19 -44.46
C HIS A 1060 30.64 13.54 -45.33
N GLN A 1061 31.03 12.67 -46.27
CA GLN A 1061 32.06 12.97 -47.28
C GLN A 1061 31.51 13.76 -48.49
N ASN A 1062 30.18 13.75 -48.71
CA ASN A 1062 29.48 14.44 -49.80
C ASN A 1062 28.41 15.42 -49.28
N SER A 1063 28.87 16.44 -48.53
CA SER A 1063 28.23 17.75 -48.21
C SER A 1063 26.78 17.83 -47.67
N LEU A 1064 26.00 16.76 -47.58
CA LEU A 1064 24.59 16.77 -47.15
C LEU A 1064 24.43 16.46 -45.65
N PHE A 1065 24.86 17.41 -44.80
CA PHE A 1065 24.87 17.27 -43.33
C PHE A 1065 23.48 17.23 -42.67
N VAL A 1066 22.45 17.86 -43.26
CA VAL A 1066 21.14 18.03 -42.60
C VAL A 1066 20.28 16.77 -42.63
N GLY A 1067 20.28 16.04 -43.75
CA GLY A 1067 19.47 14.82 -43.90
C GLY A 1067 19.99 13.65 -43.06
N SER A 1068 21.31 13.54 -42.89
CA SER A 1068 21.95 12.47 -42.12
C SER A 1068 21.68 12.57 -40.62
N ALA A 1069 21.60 13.78 -40.06
CA ALA A 1069 21.21 13.98 -38.67
C ALA A 1069 19.75 13.55 -38.42
N TYR A 1070 18.84 13.93 -39.33
CA TYR A 1070 17.43 13.54 -39.25
C TYR A 1070 17.24 12.01 -39.24
N ASP A 1071 17.93 11.29 -40.14
CA ASP A 1071 17.87 9.83 -40.21
C ASP A 1071 18.28 9.15 -38.89
N ILE A 1072 19.29 9.70 -38.18
CA ILE A 1072 19.71 9.20 -36.86
C ILE A 1072 18.68 9.53 -35.77
N TYR A 1073 18.17 10.76 -35.73
CA TYR A 1073 17.19 11.16 -34.71
C TYR A 1073 15.87 10.39 -34.85
N ASP A 1074 15.39 10.16 -36.08
CA ASP A 1074 14.20 9.36 -36.34
C ASP A 1074 14.38 7.91 -35.84
N ALA A 1075 15.49 7.26 -36.20
CA ALA A 1075 15.78 5.90 -35.76
C ALA A 1075 15.99 5.79 -34.23
N MET A 1076 16.60 6.80 -33.60
CA MET A 1076 16.79 6.83 -32.14
C MET A 1076 15.46 6.97 -31.39
N LEU A 1077 14.60 7.92 -31.81
CA LEU A 1077 13.28 8.10 -31.24
C LEU A 1077 12.41 6.85 -31.41
N GLN A 1078 12.47 6.24 -32.58
CA GLN A 1078 11.77 4.99 -32.90
C GLN A 1078 12.23 3.81 -32.03
N SER A 1079 13.54 3.68 -31.78
CA SER A 1079 14.09 2.67 -30.87
C SER A 1079 13.63 2.87 -29.43
N LEU A 1080 13.63 4.12 -28.93
CA LEU A 1080 13.10 4.47 -27.60
C LEU A 1080 11.60 4.16 -27.48
N LEU A 1081 10.80 4.42 -28.52
CA LEU A 1081 9.38 4.06 -28.55
C LEU A 1081 9.15 2.54 -28.53
N CYS A 1082 9.97 1.78 -29.26
CA CYS A 1082 9.91 0.31 -29.24
C CYS A 1082 10.31 -0.26 -27.87
N PHE A 1083 11.33 0.31 -27.22
CA PHE A 1083 11.72 -0.04 -25.85
C PHE A 1083 10.60 0.27 -24.84
N ALA A 1084 9.96 1.45 -24.94
CA ALA A 1084 8.84 1.82 -24.10
C ALA A 1084 7.62 0.89 -24.30
N ALA A 1085 7.34 0.46 -25.53
CA ALA A 1085 6.29 -0.52 -25.82
C ALA A 1085 6.60 -1.92 -25.22
N LEU A 1086 7.87 -2.35 -25.27
CA LEU A 1086 8.33 -3.60 -24.64
C LEU A 1086 8.24 -3.54 -23.10
N ALA A 1087 8.66 -2.42 -22.50
CA ALA A 1087 8.54 -2.18 -21.06
C ALA A 1087 7.08 -2.02 -20.59
N LEU A 1088 6.18 -1.53 -21.46
CA LEU A 1088 4.74 -1.51 -21.16
C LEU A 1088 4.14 -2.92 -21.24
N ALA A 1089 4.57 -3.74 -22.22
CA ALA A 1089 4.14 -5.13 -22.36
C ALA A 1089 4.56 -6.01 -21.17
N SER A 1090 5.74 -5.76 -20.57
CA SER A 1090 6.20 -6.45 -19.36
C SER A 1090 5.39 -6.11 -18.10
N VAL A 1091 4.62 -5.01 -18.13
CA VAL A 1091 3.75 -4.57 -17.02
C VAL A 1091 2.28 -4.96 -17.25
N VAL A 1092 1.87 -5.36 -18.47
CA VAL A 1092 0.46 -5.62 -18.82
C VAL A 1092 0.25 -7.01 -19.44
N HIS A 1093 0.05 -8.04 -18.60
CA HIS A 1093 -0.35 -9.38 -19.04
C HIS A 1093 -1.87 -9.59 -18.96
N THR A 1094 -2.52 -9.02 -17.95
CA THR A 1094 -3.99 -8.92 -17.88
C THR A 1094 -4.47 -7.70 -18.66
N VAL A 1095 -4.53 -7.83 -19.99
CA VAL A 1095 -5.15 -6.80 -20.85
C VAL A 1095 -6.64 -6.69 -20.49
N PRO A 1096 -7.17 -5.49 -20.20
CA PRO A 1096 -8.59 -5.33 -19.98
C PRO A 1096 -9.37 -5.73 -21.23
N LYS A 1097 -10.24 -6.75 -21.13
CA LYS A 1097 -11.15 -7.14 -22.23
C LYS A 1097 -12.19 -6.05 -22.54
N GLN A 1098 -12.35 -5.06 -21.65
CA GLN A 1098 -13.24 -3.91 -21.78
C GLN A 1098 -12.73 -2.92 -22.84
N ARG A 1099 -13.64 -2.34 -23.64
CA ARG A 1099 -13.34 -1.17 -24.50
C ARG A 1099 -13.25 0.08 -23.61
N PRO A 1100 -12.36 1.06 -23.88
CA PRO A 1100 -11.51 1.17 -25.07
C PRO A 1100 -10.17 0.41 -24.99
N PHE A 1101 -9.76 -0.08 -23.82
CA PHE A 1101 -8.44 -0.71 -23.61
C PHE A 1101 -8.17 -1.90 -24.53
N GLY A 1102 -9.14 -2.79 -24.75
CA GLY A 1102 -9.00 -3.87 -25.73
C GLY A 1102 -8.71 -3.36 -27.15
N MET A 1103 -9.33 -2.24 -27.55
CA MET A 1103 -9.10 -1.60 -28.85
C MET A 1103 -7.73 -0.89 -28.88
N LEU A 1104 -7.32 -0.21 -27.81
CA LEU A 1104 -6.00 0.39 -27.69
C LEU A 1104 -4.88 -0.66 -27.76
N THR A 1105 -5.07 -1.82 -27.13
CA THR A 1105 -4.12 -2.94 -27.22
C THR A 1105 -4.12 -3.58 -28.61
N TRP A 1106 -5.25 -3.68 -29.30
CA TRP A 1106 -5.29 -4.10 -30.71
C TRP A 1106 -4.59 -3.10 -31.64
N ILE A 1107 -4.77 -1.80 -31.41
CA ILE A 1107 -4.04 -0.74 -32.13
C ILE A 1107 -2.54 -0.88 -31.86
N LEU A 1108 -2.11 -0.98 -30.60
CA LEU A 1108 -0.69 -1.15 -30.24
C LEU A 1108 -0.09 -2.43 -30.86
N ARG A 1109 -0.83 -3.54 -30.86
CA ARG A 1109 -0.45 -4.80 -31.53
C ARG A 1109 -0.26 -4.60 -33.04
N ALA A 1110 -1.24 -3.98 -33.70
CA ALA A 1110 -1.17 -3.67 -35.11
C ALA A 1110 -0.01 -2.71 -35.43
N THR A 1111 0.16 -1.64 -34.66
CA THR A 1111 1.28 -0.69 -34.79
C THR A 1111 2.62 -1.38 -34.63
N MET A 1112 2.82 -2.20 -33.59
CA MET A 1112 4.10 -2.91 -33.39
C MET A 1112 4.38 -3.94 -34.49
N PHE A 1113 3.35 -4.59 -35.03
CA PHE A 1113 3.47 -5.48 -36.19
C PHE A 1113 3.79 -4.72 -37.49
N PHE A 1114 3.10 -3.61 -37.78
CA PHE A 1114 3.41 -2.78 -38.95
C PHE A 1114 4.78 -2.10 -38.83
N LEU A 1115 5.22 -1.77 -37.62
CA LEU A 1115 6.59 -1.32 -37.36
C LEU A 1115 7.60 -2.45 -37.58
N LEU A 1116 7.33 -3.68 -37.14
CA LEU A 1116 8.18 -4.85 -37.44
C LEU A 1116 8.36 -5.03 -38.96
N VAL A 1117 7.24 -5.04 -39.70
CA VAL A 1117 7.24 -5.14 -41.16
C VAL A 1117 7.97 -3.95 -41.79
N ARG A 1118 7.74 -2.71 -41.29
CA ARG A 1118 8.44 -1.50 -41.76
C ARG A 1118 9.95 -1.62 -41.56
N TYR A 1119 10.44 -2.05 -40.40
CA TYR A 1119 11.88 -2.17 -40.15
C TYR A 1119 12.50 -3.31 -40.95
N ALA A 1120 11.89 -4.50 -40.94
CA ALA A 1120 12.36 -5.61 -41.76
C ALA A 1120 12.42 -5.24 -43.25
N TRP A 1121 11.39 -4.56 -43.76
CA TRP A 1121 11.32 -4.12 -45.16
C TRP A 1121 12.27 -2.97 -45.47
N LYS A 1122 12.41 -1.97 -44.58
CA LYS A 1122 13.39 -0.87 -44.71
C LYS A 1122 14.81 -1.42 -44.71
N PHE A 1123 15.10 -2.41 -43.86
CA PHE A 1123 16.39 -3.08 -43.76
C PHE A 1123 16.69 -3.90 -45.02
N VAL A 1124 15.73 -4.67 -45.53
CA VAL A 1124 15.84 -5.40 -46.81
C VAL A 1124 16.01 -4.44 -48.00
N ILE A 1125 15.22 -3.35 -48.10
CA ILE A 1125 15.39 -2.33 -49.14
C ILE A 1125 16.76 -1.67 -49.03
N SER A 1126 17.21 -1.33 -47.82
CA SER A 1126 18.50 -0.70 -47.60
C SER A 1126 19.67 -1.62 -48.01
N TRP A 1127 19.55 -2.92 -47.71
CA TRP A 1127 20.48 -3.94 -48.16
C TRP A 1127 20.45 -4.11 -49.69
N LEU A 1128 19.28 -4.20 -50.33
CA LEU A 1128 19.15 -4.29 -51.80
C LEU A 1128 19.65 -3.03 -52.51
N ALA A 1129 19.35 -1.84 -51.99
CA ALA A 1129 19.83 -0.57 -52.52
C ALA A 1129 21.37 -0.49 -52.43
N SER A 1130 21.96 -1.04 -51.37
CA SER A 1130 23.42 -1.12 -51.22
C SER A 1130 24.13 -2.00 -52.26
N LYS A 1131 23.40 -2.82 -53.03
CA LYS A 1131 23.95 -3.55 -54.20
C LYS A 1131 24.07 -2.68 -55.45
N ASN A 1132 23.20 -1.67 -55.60
CA ASN A 1132 23.18 -0.80 -56.79
C ASN A 1132 23.98 0.50 -56.60
N SER A 1133 24.26 0.90 -55.36
CA SER A 1133 25.13 2.03 -55.08
C SER A 1133 26.61 1.61 -55.11
N LYS A 1134 27.31 1.98 -56.19
CA LYS A 1134 28.74 2.26 -56.07
C LYS A 1134 28.88 3.48 -55.15
N CYS A 1135 29.36 3.27 -53.94
CA CYS A 1135 29.98 4.33 -53.13
C CYS A 1135 31.40 4.58 -53.65
#